data_AF-A0A1V8S7T4-F1
#
_entry.id   AF-A0A1V8S7T4-F1
#
_cell.length_a   1.000
_cell.length_b   1.000
_cell.length_c   1.000
_cell.angle_alpha   90.00
_cell.angle_beta   90.00
_cell.angle_gamma   90.00
#
_symmetry.space_group_name_H-M   'P 1'
#
loop_
_entity.id
_entity.type
_entity.pdbx_description
1 polymer ?
#
loop_
_entity_poly.entity_id
_entity_poly.type
_entity_poly.pdbx_seq_one_letter_code
_entity_poly.pdbx_strand_id
1 'polypeptide(L)'
;MGNLHLQVAREMSRAADQQKDKRSGIQHRAVDKVRETIKDSSVNPNLAHIFVEVKQFGRSVENYKLALAKMRSTDPQFGGVLACLGRTWLLYAKAEKQEARLEAMKTSLDCSRCALEASKGAQDEINHRFNVAFVQIQIAQLITTPPEAQRSLFDVETASQDLDAAITSFQEIARSPNPPFSKDGIEARASMGRNTMKHQLTTAAEKQADYQRRNAPRLDDERKKREAEIQRREGEKRNVAEAVEERQRRVAEEIQRMRDEGKAFIARRMDEERAREEAEYTTDAENGEKKKREKRKAAKWKMKGEEDESGNGGMVESGAGAEEGGKKRRKKDRRSTRESVEASGSGGEHAEDGGSGRRKKKRRLERKSGQESKFKFADLVEESDDEDETGDANGNTGTDADDKMSGVEEEENASKTRPRTSAATIVDDDDDEDEDGGNDAPKAVVEDGAQTVREDRHGGNQWYSQCKPGTASTTKAATMTVASTTTSKPAATTTTRPVTTSSKTPSSAAPVSTGTIASRSGTNFIIDGKVQYFAGTNTYWIGFLTNNADVDLVMQHLATSGIKVLRVWGFNDVTSTPGSGTVYYQSFINGVASVNTGTNGLQRLDYVVQSAQTYGIKLIIPFVNNWGDYGGMAAYYSYAGITSNAQWYTSSKAQAQYQTYIRAVVSRYTNSPAIFAWELANEARCNGCATSVMNTWVKSTAAFIKSLDSKHMVTTGSEGFGLSTGSDGSYPYGQSEGEDFAANCADSNIDFCVYHMYPDSWGISASSAQAWGNAWIKNHAAACVAAGKPCVLEEFGYNSNCAIELNWETTALGARGTGGDMFWQYGDSLSGGLTAQDGNTAYYLSDLWNCLVASHLADVKAKNG
;
A
#
# COMPACT_ATOMS: atom_id res chain seq x y z
N MET A 1 45.43 18.04 19.06
CA MET A 1 44.10 18.29 18.47
C MET A 1 42.99 17.64 19.29
N GLY A 2 42.67 16.36 19.13
CA GLY A 2 41.50 15.70 19.76
C GLY A 2 41.21 16.06 21.23
N ASN A 3 42.14 15.78 22.15
CA ASN A 3 41.95 16.06 23.59
C ASN A 3 41.68 17.55 23.89
N LEU A 4 42.22 18.47 23.08
CA LEU A 4 42.02 19.91 23.25
C LEU A 4 40.56 20.32 22.93
N HIS A 5 39.96 19.71 21.89
CA HIS A 5 38.53 19.91 21.61
C HIS A 5 37.64 19.26 22.67
N LEU A 6 38.02 18.10 23.20
CA LEU A 6 37.27 17.43 24.28
C LEU A 6 37.27 18.27 25.58
N GLN A 7 38.38 18.96 25.86
CA GLN A 7 38.50 19.85 27.03
C GLN A 7 37.68 21.13 26.86
N VAL A 8 37.76 21.79 25.68
CA VAL A 8 36.91 22.95 25.35
C VAL A 8 35.42 22.61 25.44
N ALA A 9 35.00 21.43 24.95
CA ALA A 9 33.60 20.99 25.04
C ALA A 9 33.12 20.84 26.50
N ARG A 10 33.99 20.42 27.44
CA ARG A 10 33.66 20.31 28.87
C ARG A 10 33.55 21.66 29.55
N GLU A 11 34.43 22.61 29.24
CA GLU A 11 34.39 23.95 29.82
C GLU A 11 33.16 24.75 29.33
N MET A 12 32.79 24.64 28.05
CA MET A 12 31.58 25.27 27.52
C MET A 12 30.26 24.71 28.10
N SER A 13 30.29 23.52 28.72
CA SER A 13 29.10 22.88 29.31
C SER A 13 28.69 23.47 30.67
N ARG A 14 29.50 24.33 31.30
CA ARG A 14 29.19 24.92 32.62
C ARG A 14 28.49 26.29 32.56
N ALA A 15 28.18 26.82 31.39
CA ALA A 15 27.53 28.13 31.24
C ALA A 15 26.55 28.21 30.07
N ALA A 16 25.25 28.00 30.35
CA ALA A 16 24.08 28.79 29.90
C ALA A 16 22.79 27.94 29.79
N ASP A 17 21.77 28.24 30.61
CA ASP A 17 20.44 27.58 30.54
C ASP A 17 19.38 28.37 29.73
N GLN A 18 19.75 29.51 29.11
CA GLN A 18 18.81 30.42 28.43
C GLN A 18 19.17 30.78 26.97
N GLN A 19 20.01 29.99 26.28
CA GLN A 19 20.34 30.20 24.85
C GLN A 19 20.39 28.89 24.03
N LYS A 20 19.33 28.09 24.11
CA LYS A 20 19.27 26.74 23.52
C LYS A 20 19.32 26.74 21.98
N ASP A 21 18.50 27.58 21.33
CA ASP A 21 18.24 27.46 19.89
C ASP A 21 19.30 28.13 19.00
N LYS A 22 20.02 29.12 19.52
CA LYS A 22 21.13 29.77 18.78
C LYS A 22 22.45 28.99 18.88
N ARG A 23 22.66 28.18 19.94
CA ARG A 23 23.87 27.34 20.07
C ARG A 23 23.80 26.05 19.25
N SER A 24 22.63 25.42 19.15
CA SER A 24 22.44 24.18 18.36
C SER A 24 22.85 24.37 16.90
N GLY A 25 22.37 25.43 16.23
CA GLY A 25 22.72 25.72 14.83
C GLY A 25 24.22 25.99 14.58
N ILE A 26 24.93 26.55 15.58
CA ILE A 26 26.38 26.78 15.50
C ILE A 26 27.15 25.46 15.68
N GLN A 27 26.73 24.60 16.61
CA GLN A 27 27.30 23.27 16.79
C GLN A 27 27.06 22.37 15.56
N HIS A 28 25.87 22.42 14.97
CA HIS A 28 25.55 21.68 13.74
C HIS A 28 26.43 22.11 12.56
N ARG A 29 26.54 23.42 12.28
CA ARG A 29 27.43 23.92 11.22
C ARG A 29 28.91 23.58 11.42
N ALA A 30 29.38 23.36 12.65
CA ALA A 30 30.73 22.87 12.91
C ALA A 30 30.86 21.36 12.64
N VAL A 31 29.89 20.56 13.09
CA VAL A 31 29.85 19.10 12.91
C VAL A 31 29.72 18.71 11.43
N ASP A 32 28.81 19.34 10.69
CA ASP A 32 28.62 19.02 9.27
C ASP A 32 29.87 19.39 8.44
N LYS A 33 30.53 20.52 8.73
CA LYS A 33 31.80 20.87 8.09
C LYS A 33 32.92 19.87 8.40
N VAL A 34 32.97 19.30 9.62
CA VAL A 34 33.92 18.22 9.94
C VAL A 34 33.61 16.96 9.14
N ARG A 35 32.32 16.62 8.98
CA ARG A 35 31.83 15.51 8.15
C ARG A 35 32.16 15.67 6.65
N GLU A 36 32.12 16.91 6.15
CA GLU A 36 32.49 17.26 4.76
C GLU A 36 34.01 17.25 4.55
N THR A 37 34.79 17.65 5.56
CA THR A 37 36.25 17.82 5.45
C THR A 37 37.01 16.50 5.65
N ILE A 38 36.54 15.61 6.53
CA ILE A 38 37.27 14.39 6.91
C ILE A 38 36.62 13.15 6.29
N LYS A 39 37.25 12.59 5.24
CA LYS A 39 36.81 11.37 4.54
C LYS A 39 37.32 10.08 5.20
N ASP A 40 37.27 10.00 6.52
CA ASP A 40 37.68 8.82 7.29
C ASP A 40 36.47 8.01 7.80
N SER A 41 36.62 6.70 7.91
CA SER A 41 35.59 5.78 8.40
C SER A 41 35.23 6.05 9.86
N SER A 42 36.21 6.48 10.68
CA SER A 42 36.01 6.75 12.11
C SER A 42 35.09 7.94 12.41
N VAL A 43 34.80 8.82 11.44
CA VAL A 43 33.97 10.02 11.65
C VAL A 43 32.55 9.64 12.06
N ASN A 44 31.93 8.69 11.37
CA ASN A 44 30.53 8.33 11.59
C ASN A 44 30.28 7.73 12.99
N PRO A 45 31.07 6.75 13.49
CA PRO A 45 30.97 6.29 14.88
C PRO A 45 31.18 7.42 15.90
N ASN A 46 32.18 8.29 15.69
CA ASN A 46 32.48 9.39 16.62
C ASN A 46 31.33 10.42 16.69
N LEU A 47 30.70 10.75 15.57
CA LEU A 47 29.49 11.60 15.56
C LEU A 47 28.31 10.88 16.23
N ALA A 48 28.13 9.58 15.99
CA ALA A 48 27.10 8.79 16.64
C ALA A 48 27.24 8.81 18.17
N HIS A 49 28.45 8.61 18.71
CA HIS A 49 28.74 8.73 20.14
C HIS A 49 28.36 10.12 20.70
N ILE A 50 28.73 11.20 20.00
CA ILE A 50 28.37 12.57 20.41
C ILE A 50 26.84 12.74 20.47
N PHE A 51 26.10 12.21 19.49
CA PHE A 51 24.64 12.27 19.51
C PHE A 51 23.99 11.41 20.62
N VAL A 52 24.63 10.34 21.11
CA VAL A 52 24.16 9.62 22.33
C VAL A 52 24.22 10.54 23.55
N GLU A 53 25.35 11.20 23.78
CA GLU A 53 25.57 12.04 24.96
C GLU A 53 24.67 13.30 24.96
N VAL A 54 24.37 13.84 23.76
CA VAL A 54 23.40 14.94 23.56
C VAL A 54 21.93 14.43 23.56
N LYS A 55 21.69 13.13 23.78
CA LYS A 55 20.38 12.45 23.79
C LYS A 55 19.59 12.57 22.47
N GLN A 56 20.27 12.84 21.35
CA GLN A 56 19.66 12.86 20.00
C GLN A 56 19.71 11.46 19.39
N PHE A 57 18.99 10.52 20.01
CA PHE A 57 19.12 9.08 19.72
C PHE A 57 18.85 8.71 18.26
N GLY A 58 17.85 9.32 17.59
CA GLY A 58 17.59 9.09 16.16
C GLY A 58 18.80 9.42 15.27
N ARG A 59 19.40 10.60 15.44
CA ARG A 59 20.63 11.00 14.74
C ARG A 59 21.83 10.12 15.10
N SER A 60 21.87 9.60 16.32
CA SER A 60 22.90 8.63 16.73
C SER A 60 22.74 7.30 15.98
N VAL A 61 21.52 6.76 15.91
CA VAL A 61 21.16 5.57 15.12
C VAL A 61 21.51 5.76 13.63
N GLU A 62 21.15 6.90 13.04
CA GLU A 62 21.52 7.27 11.66
C GLU A 62 23.05 7.20 11.46
N ASN A 63 23.84 7.82 12.35
CA ASN A 63 25.29 7.86 12.22
C ASN A 63 25.96 6.50 12.45
N TYR A 64 25.43 5.63 13.33
CA TYR A 64 25.89 4.24 13.43
C TYR A 64 25.51 3.40 12.20
N LYS A 65 24.27 3.52 11.67
CA LYS A 65 23.90 2.84 10.41
C LYS A 65 24.80 3.29 9.26
N LEU A 66 25.08 4.59 9.14
CA LEU A 66 26.01 5.16 8.16
C LEU A 66 27.49 4.80 8.42
N ALA A 67 27.85 4.25 9.59
CA ALA A 67 29.16 3.65 9.83
C ALA A 67 29.18 2.19 9.36
N LEU A 68 28.19 1.39 9.78
CA LEU A 68 28.05 -0.02 9.40
C LEU A 68 27.95 -0.20 7.88
N ALA A 69 27.19 0.66 7.18
CA ALA A 69 27.08 0.66 5.72
C ALA A 69 28.38 1.00 4.97
N LYS A 70 29.45 1.42 5.67
CA LYS A 70 30.80 1.64 5.12
C LYS A 70 31.81 0.57 5.56
N MET A 71 31.45 -0.27 6.52
CA MET A 71 32.27 -1.35 7.05
C MET A 71 31.88 -2.67 6.36
N ARG A 72 32.82 -3.61 6.29
CA ARG A 72 32.49 -5.00 5.91
C ARG A 72 32.12 -5.77 7.17
N SER A 73 31.29 -6.81 7.04
CA SER A 73 31.01 -7.74 8.14
C SER A 73 32.27 -8.43 8.69
N THR A 74 33.33 -8.50 7.88
CA THR A 74 34.66 -9.01 8.25
C THR A 74 35.59 -7.95 8.89
N ASP A 75 35.12 -6.73 9.12
CA ASP A 75 35.92 -5.69 9.79
C ASP A 75 35.94 -5.95 11.30
N PRO A 76 37.11 -6.00 11.98
CA PRO A 76 37.19 -6.21 13.42
C PRO A 76 36.39 -5.20 14.27
N GLN A 77 36.03 -4.04 13.72
CA GLN A 77 35.20 -3.04 14.40
C GLN A 77 33.69 -3.26 14.23
N PHE A 78 33.25 -4.11 13.28
CA PHE A 78 31.84 -4.28 12.89
C PHE A 78 30.95 -4.72 14.06
N GLY A 79 31.34 -5.79 14.78
CA GLY A 79 30.64 -6.26 15.98
C GLY A 79 30.61 -5.22 17.11
N GLY A 80 31.68 -4.43 17.24
CA GLY A 80 31.75 -3.33 18.20
C GLY A 80 30.77 -2.20 17.88
N VAL A 81 30.68 -1.78 16.61
CA VAL A 81 29.74 -0.75 16.16
C VAL A 81 28.29 -1.24 16.26
N LEU A 82 28.01 -2.51 15.97
CA LEU A 82 26.70 -3.13 16.22
C LEU A 82 26.31 -3.09 17.71
N ALA A 83 27.25 -3.38 18.63
CA ALA A 83 26.99 -3.27 20.05
C ALA A 83 26.78 -1.82 20.52
N CYS A 84 27.43 -0.83 19.90
CA CYS A 84 27.17 0.58 20.17
C CYS A 84 25.80 1.04 19.63
N LEU A 85 25.35 0.50 18.49
CA LEU A 85 24.00 0.69 17.98
C LEU A 85 22.95 0.06 18.90
N GLY A 86 23.16 -1.18 19.37
CA GLY A 86 22.31 -1.85 20.36
C GLY A 86 22.19 -1.04 21.65
N ARG A 87 23.32 -0.54 22.20
CA ARG A 87 23.33 0.36 23.37
C ARG A 87 22.47 1.62 23.15
N THR A 88 22.46 2.13 21.93
CA THR A 88 21.74 3.36 21.56
C THR A 88 20.24 3.11 21.47
N TRP A 89 19.82 1.98 20.90
CA TRP A 89 18.43 1.52 20.96
C TRP A 89 17.96 1.25 22.40
N LEU A 90 18.78 0.63 23.25
CA LEU A 90 18.46 0.44 24.68
C LEU A 90 18.28 1.77 25.44
N LEU A 91 19.08 2.79 25.11
CA LEU A 91 18.95 4.12 25.70
C LEU A 91 17.73 4.89 25.14
N TYR A 92 17.42 4.72 23.85
CA TYR A 92 16.23 5.29 23.23
C TYR A 92 14.94 4.70 23.81
N ALA A 93 14.87 3.37 23.94
CA ALA A 93 13.76 2.67 24.60
C ALA A 93 13.54 3.16 26.05
N LYS A 94 14.59 3.62 26.75
CA LYS A 94 14.50 4.18 28.10
C LYS A 94 14.11 5.68 28.14
N ALA A 95 13.99 6.33 26.99
CA ALA A 95 13.58 7.73 26.85
C ALA A 95 12.19 7.91 26.18
N GLU A 96 11.64 6.85 25.59
CA GLU A 96 10.45 6.90 24.74
C GLU A 96 9.18 6.36 25.44
N LYS A 97 8.00 6.66 24.88
CA LYS A 97 6.69 6.16 25.37
C LYS A 97 6.59 4.63 25.35
N GLN A 98 5.78 4.09 26.26
CA GLN A 98 5.71 2.65 26.59
C GLN A 98 5.41 1.72 25.39
N GLU A 99 4.63 2.16 24.40
CA GLU A 99 4.28 1.37 23.21
C GLU A 99 5.49 1.18 22.28
N ALA A 100 6.15 2.27 21.86
CA ALA A 100 7.36 2.21 21.03
C ALA A 100 8.59 1.66 21.79
N ARG A 101 8.57 1.72 23.13
CA ARG A 101 9.64 1.24 24.01
C ARG A 101 9.86 -0.27 23.95
N LEU A 102 8.84 -1.09 23.67
CA LEU A 102 9.04 -2.53 23.50
C LEU A 102 9.79 -2.84 22.20
N GLU A 103 9.34 -2.29 21.07
CA GLU A 103 9.93 -2.51 19.75
C GLU A 103 11.34 -1.93 19.62
N ALA A 104 11.59 -0.76 20.22
CA ALA A 104 12.94 -0.21 20.35
C ALA A 104 13.88 -1.14 21.15
N MET A 105 13.37 -1.93 22.10
CA MET A 105 14.18 -2.85 22.89
C MET A 105 14.32 -4.25 22.27
N LYS A 106 13.34 -4.72 21.49
CA LYS A 106 13.51 -5.84 20.54
C LYS A 106 14.62 -5.52 19.52
N THR A 107 14.55 -4.35 18.88
CA THR A 107 15.61 -3.84 17.99
C THR A 107 16.99 -3.78 18.66
N SER A 108 17.06 -3.42 19.95
CA SER A 108 18.29 -3.48 20.76
C SER A 108 18.81 -4.90 20.98
N LEU A 109 17.94 -5.88 21.15
CA LEU A 109 18.31 -7.29 21.33
C LEU A 109 18.89 -7.86 20.04
N ASP A 110 18.27 -7.58 18.89
CA ASP A 110 18.72 -8.10 17.61
C ASP A 110 20.05 -7.46 17.18
N CYS A 111 20.25 -6.16 17.39
CA CYS A 111 21.57 -5.54 17.25
C CYS A 111 22.64 -6.21 18.13
N SER A 112 22.26 -6.66 19.34
CA SER A 112 23.17 -7.35 20.26
C SER A 112 23.44 -8.79 19.84
N ARG A 113 22.44 -9.51 19.32
CA ARG A 113 22.56 -10.86 18.74
C ARG A 113 23.49 -10.83 17.51
N CYS A 114 23.30 -9.87 16.60
CA CYS A 114 24.20 -9.66 15.46
C CYS A 114 25.63 -9.31 15.88
N ALA A 115 25.81 -8.54 16.96
CA ALA A 115 27.13 -8.23 17.51
C ALA A 115 27.82 -9.47 18.11
N LEU A 116 27.07 -10.37 18.74
CA LEU A 116 27.57 -11.66 19.23
C LEU A 116 27.95 -12.60 18.07
N GLU A 117 27.11 -12.68 17.03
CA GLU A 117 27.40 -13.46 15.82
C GLU A 117 28.70 -12.99 15.14
N ALA A 118 28.84 -11.68 14.95
CA ALA A 118 30.03 -11.04 14.37
C ALA A 118 31.29 -11.05 15.26
N SER A 119 31.20 -11.59 16.50
CA SER A 119 32.33 -11.71 17.43
C SER A 119 32.63 -13.14 17.88
N LYS A 120 32.00 -14.16 17.26
CA LYS A 120 32.30 -15.58 17.53
C LYS A 120 33.80 -15.88 17.39
N GLY A 121 34.40 -16.44 18.44
CA GLY A 121 35.83 -16.75 18.48
C GLY A 121 36.77 -15.54 18.60
N ALA A 122 36.24 -14.32 18.75
CA ALA A 122 37.01 -13.13 19.09
C ALA A 122 37.06 -12.93 20.63
N GLN A 123 38.07 -12.19 21.10
CA GLN A 123 38.28 -11.92 22.53
C GLN A 123 37.07 -11.24 23.20
N ASP A 124 36.27 -10.49 22.43
CA ASP A 124 35.09 -9.77 22.90
C ASP A 124 33.79 -10.60 22.92
N GLU A 125 33.76 -11.87 22.47
CA GLU A 125 32.53 -12.68 22.43
C GLU A 125 31.79 -12.69 23.77
N ILE A 126 32.53 -12.79 24.88
CA ILE A 126 32.01 -12.78 26.26
C ILE A 126 31.31 -11.44 26.58
N ASN A 127 31.84 -10.32 26.07
CA ASN A 127 31.29 -8.98 26.24
C ASN A 127 29.96 -8.83 25.47
N HIS A 128 29.89 -9.39 24.26
CA HIS A 128 28.66 -9.38 23.45
C HIS A 128 27.60 -10.35 24.01
N ARG A 129 28.00 -11.54 24.49
CA ARG A 129 27.13 -12.50 25.18
C ARG A 129 26.50 -11.90 26.44
N PHE A 130 27.26 -11.11 27.21
CA PHE A 130 26.73 -10.35 28.35
C PHE A 130 25.69 -9.31 27.90
N ASN A 131 25.96 -8.56 26.84
CA ASN A 131 25.04 -7.52 26.35
C ASN A 131 23.70 -8.13 25.87
N VAL A 132 23.72 -9.28 25.18
CA VAL A 132 22.49 -10.04 24.81
C VAL A 132 21.69 -10.43 26.05
N ALA A 133 22.32 -11.12 27.01
CA ALA A 133 21.68 -11.57 28.25
C ALA A 133 21.14 -10.40 29.10
N PHE A 134 21.81 -9.24 29.05
CA PHE A 134 21.34 -8.04 29.72
C PHE A 134 20.09 -7.45 29.07
N VAL A 135 20.02 -7.36 27.74
CA VAL A 135 18.82 -6.85 27.05
C VAL A 135 17.63 -7.80 27.24
N GLN A 136 17.84 -9.13 27.20
CA GLN A 136 16.82 -10.14 27.54
C GLN A 136 16.22 -9.91 28.94
N ILE A 137 17.05 -9.70 29.97
CA ILE A 137 16.56 -9.35 31.33
C ILE A 137 15.79 -8.02 31.33
N GLN A 138 16.22 -7.00 30.58
CA GLN A 138 15.47 -5.74 30.49
C GLN A 138 14.10 -5.91 29.83
N ILE A 139 13.97 -6.80 28.83
CA ILE A 139 12.70 -7.10 28.15
C ILE A 139 11.73 -7.82 29.08
N ALA A 140 12.20 -8.84 29.81
CA ALA A 140 11.41 -9.54 30.82
C ALA A 140 10.90 -8.61 31.96
N GLN A 141 11.71 -7.63 32.37
CA GLN A 141 11.28 -6.58 33.32
C GLN A 141 10.27 -5.59 32.70
N LEU A 142 10.37 -5.31 31.40
CA LEU A 142 9.45 -4.41 30.71
C LEU A 142 8.06 -5.04 30.54
N ILE A 143 8.00 -6.30 30.10
CA ILE A 143 6.74 -6.99 29.74
C ILE A 143 5.89 -7.35 30.96
N THR A 144 6.49 -7.48 32.14
CA THR A 144 5.79 -7.71 33.41
C THR A 144 5.19 -6.44 34.04
N THR A 145 5.46 -5.25 33.48
CA THR A 145 4.99 -3.97 34.03
C THR A 145 3.56 -3.56 33.59
N PRO A 146 3.12 -3.74 32.32
CA PRO A 146 1.77 -3.34 31.90
C PRO A 146 0.61 -4.21 32.43
N PRO A 147 -0.60 -3.64 32.53
CA PRO A 147 -1.83 -4.40 32.80
C PRO A 147 -2.14 -5.46 31.73
N GLU A 148 -3.03 -6.39 32.08
CA GLU A 148 -3.50 -7.50 31.24
C GLU A 148 -4.01 -7.02 29.87
N ALA A 149 -4.64 -5.84 29.80
CA ALA A 149 -5.19 -5.27 28.57
C ALA A 149 -4.13 -4.74 27.58
N GLN A 150 -2.85 -4.66 27.97
CA GLN A 150 -1.78 -4.00 27.22
C GLN A 150 -0.58 -4.92 26.93
N ARG A 151 -0.74 -6.25 27.05
CA ARG A 151 0.32 -7.24 26.82
C ARG A 151 -0.20 -8.47 26.07
N SER A 152 0.62 -9.06 25.20
CA SER A 152 0.28 -10.33 24.55
C SER A 152 0.72 -11.52 25.39
N LEU A 153 0.00 -12.64 25.30
CA LEU A 153 0.48 -13.91 25.86
C LEU A 153 1.79 -14.34 25.19
N PHE A 154 1.89 -14.14 23.87
CA PHE A 154 3.07 -14.45 23.06
C PHE A 154 4.32 -13.69 23.54
N ASP A 155 4.26 -12.37 23.74
CA ASP A 155 5.40 -11.59 24.25
C ASP A 155 5.84 -12.06 25.65
N VAL A 156 4.91 -12.47 26.53
CA VAL A 156 5.23 -13.00 27.87
C VAL A 156 5.91 -14.37 27.79
N GLU A 157 5.43 -15.26 26.92
CA GLU A 157 6.03 -16.58 26.70
C GLU A 157 7.42 -16.48 26.07
N THR A 158 7.58 -15.64 25.03
CA THR A 158 8.89 -15.36 24.41
C THR A 158 9.86 -14.77 25.44
N ALA A 159 9.43 -13.82 26.27
CA ALA A 159 10.27 -13.23 27.32
C ALA A 159 10.69 -14.25 28.40
N SER A 160 9.90 -15.29 28.65
CA SER A 160 10.25 -16.39 29.56
C SER A 160 11.37 -17.27 28.97
N GLN A 161 11.30 -17.56 27.67
CA GLN A 161 12.34 -18.31 26.95
C GLN A 161 13.65 -17.50 26.86
N ASP A 162 13.57 -16.23 26.49
CA ASP A 162 14.73 -15.32 26.45
C ASP A 162 15.33 -15.11 27.86
N LEU A 163 14.53 -15.15 28.93
CA LEU A 163 15.03 -15.09 30.31
C LEU A 163 15.83 -16.35 30.71
N ASP A 164 15.36 -17.55 30.35
CA ASP A 164 16.10 -18.79 30.63
C ASP A 164 17.43 -18.85 29.83
N ALA A 165 17.43 -18.36 28.59
CA ALA A 165 18.64 -18.18 27.79
C ALA A 165 19.61 -17.16 28.44
N ALA A 166 19.08 -16.06 28.98
CA ALA A 166 19.87 -15.04 29.69
C ALA A 166 20.48 -15.58 30.99
N ILE A 167 19.71 -16.29 31.82
CA ILE A 167 20.20 -16.93 33.06
C ILE A 167 21.34 -17.90 32.74
N THR A 168 21.16 -18.75 31.72
CA THR A 168 22.19 -19.69 31.25
C THR A 168 23.45 -18.95 30.81
N SER A 169 23.30 -17.93 29.97
CA SER A 169 24.40 -17.09 29.49
C SER A 169 25.17 -16.41 30.64
N PHE A 170 24.47 -15.86 31.65
CA PHE A 170 25.14 -15.27 32.81
C PHE A 170 25.90 -16.32 33.65
N GLN A 171 25.40 -17.54 33.77
CA GLN A 171 26.13 -18.63 34.46
C GLN A 171 27.36 -19.10 33.69
N GLU A 172 27.34 -19.08 32.36
CA GLU A 172 28.54 -19.32 31.53
C GLU A 172 29.57 -18.20 31.70
N ILE A 173 29.14 -16.94 31.60
CA ILE A 173 30.02 -15.76 31.72
C ILE A 173 30.67 -15.71 33.11
N ALA A 174 29.92 -16.01 34.19
CA ALA A 174 30.46 -16.07 35.56
C ALA A 174 31.49 -17.19 35.81
N ARG A 175 31.59 -18.17 34.89
CA ARG A 175 32.60 -19.24 34.91
C ARG A 175 33.80 -18.94 33.98
N SER A 176 33.72 -17.89 33.17
CA SER A 176 34.81 -17.48 32.27
C SER A 176 36.03 -16.98 33.06
N PRO A 177 37.27 -17.21 32.59
CA PRO A 177 38.47 -16.67 33.23
C PRO A 177 38.52 -15.13 33.30
N ASN A 178 37.88 -14.43 32.36
CA ASN A 178 37.85 -12.98 32.26
C ASN A 178 36.42 -12.47 31.99
N PRO A 179 35.57 -12.33 33.02
CA PRO A 179 34.22 -11.78 32.86
C PRO A 179 34.23 -10.23 32.72
N PRO A 180 33.28 -9.62 31.99
CA PRO A 180 33.18 -8.16 31.83
C PRO A 180 32.87 -7.37 33.11
N PHE A 181 32.31 -8.04 34.13
CA PHE A 181 31.91 -7.47 35.41
C PHE A 181 32.28 -8.44 36.53
N SER A 182 32.23 -7.99 37.80
CA SER A 182 32.52 -8.86 38.94
C SER A 182 31.62 -10.09 38.96
N LYS A 183 32.23 -11.26 39.18
CA LYS A 183 31.55 -12.56 39.13
C LYS A 183 30.27 -12.57 39.97
N ASP A 184 30.36 -12.12 41.22
CA ASP A 184 29.24 -12.05 42.17
C ASP A 184 28.08 -11.19 41.64
N GLY A 185 28.38 -10.10 40.93
CA GLY A 185 27.39 -9.23 40.29
C GLY A 185 26.71 -9.85 39.06
N ILE A 186 27.34 -10.85 38.44
CA ILE A 186 26.76 -11.65 37.35
C ILE A 186 25.94 -12.81 37.92
N GLU A 187 26.45 -13.51 38.94
CA GLU A 187 25.73 -14.60 39.62
C GLU A 187 24.49 -14.09 40.36
N ALA A 188 24.53 -12.88 40.94
CA ALA A 188 23.36 -12.21 41.51
C ALA A 188 22.26 -11.94 40.46
N ARG A 189 22.62 -11.60 39.21
CA ARG A 189 21.67 -11.40 38.11
C ARG A 189 21.04 -12.72 37.66
N ALA A 190 21.83 -13.78 37.53
CA ALA A 190 21.32 -15.12 37.24
C ALA A 190 20.38 -15.63 38.35
N SER A 191 20.71 -15.34 39.62
CA SER A 191 19.88 -15.67 40.79
C SER A 191 18.55 -14.91 40.80
N MET A 192 18.58 -13.58 40.59
CA MET A 192 17.38 -12.73 40.54
C MET A 192 16.48 -13.07 39.34
N GLY A 193 17.07 -13.38 38.18
CA GLY A 193 16.34 -13.92 37.02
C GLY A 193 15.59 -15.21 37.36
N ARG A 194 16.29 -16.20 37.92
CA ARG A 194 15.72 -17.51 38.27
C ARG A 194 14.66 -17.45 39.36
N ASN A 195 14.93 -16.71 40.43
CA ASN A 195 14.13 -16.79 41.66
C ASN A 195 12.97 -15.79 41.66
N THR A 196 13.12 -14.62 41.03
CA THR A 196 12.12 -13.54 41.06
C THR A 196 11.44 -13.37 39.70
N MET A 197 12.22 -13.09 38.65
CA MET A 197 11.65 -12.72 37.35
C MET A 197 10.93 -13.89 36.66
N LYS A 198 11.43 -15.13 36.80
CA LYS A 198 10.76 -16.31 36.25
C LYS A 198 9.37 -16.51 36.86
N HIS A 199 9.26 -16.42 38.18
CA HIS A 199 7.96 -16.52 38.88
C HIS A 199 7.02 -15.36 38.50
N GLN A 200 7.54 -14.14 38.32
CA GLN A 200 6.75 -12.99 37.82
C GLN A 200 6.21 -13.25 36.41
N LEU A 201 7.01 -13.79 35.49
CA LEU A 201 6.58 -14.13 34.12
C LEU A 201 5.57 -15.29 34.09
N THR A 202 5.78 -16.36 34.87
CA THR A 202 4.78 -17.44 35.01
C THR A 202 3.44 -16.89 35.50
N THR A 203 3.46 -16.08 36.57
CA THR A 203 2.26 -15.43 37.13
C THR A 203 1.60 -14.48 36.12
N ALA A 204 2.38 -13.77 35.30
CA ALA A 204 1.88 -12.88 34.26
C ALA A 204 1.23 -13.66 33.11
N ALA A 205 1.81 -14.79 32.69
CA ALA A 205 1.29 -15.66 31.65
C ALA A 205 -0.03 -16.31 32.07
N GLU A 206 -0.09 -16.85 33.29
CA GLU A 206 -1.32 -17.40 33.89
C GLU A 206 -2.44 -16.35 33.89
N LYS A 207 -2.18 -15.15 34.43
CA LYS A 207 -3.14 -14.03 34.42
C LYS A 207 -3.54 -13.61 33.01
N GLN A 208 -2.63 -13.69 32.03
CA GLN A 208 -2.92 -13.31 30.65
C GLN A 208 -3.80 -14.35 29.94
N ALA A 209 -3.51 -15.63 30.11
CA ALA A 209 -4.35 -16.72 29.61
C ALA A 209 -5.76 -16.66 30.24
N ASP A 210 -5.85 -16.34 31.53
CA ASP A 210 -7.14 -16.20 32.22
C ASP A 210 -7.91 -14.95 31.78
N TYR A 211 -7.23 -13.81 31.55
CA TYR A 211 -7.83 -12.60 30.98
C TYR A 211 -8.36 -12.85 29.56
N GLN A 212 -7.60 -13.54 28.71
CA GLN A 212 -8.03 -13.93 27.37
C GLN A 212 -9.23 -14.91 27.44
N ARG A 213 -9.18 -15.94 28.29
CA ARG A 213 -10.26 -16.91 28.49
C ARG A 213 -11.56 -16.26 28.99
N ARG A 214 -11.48 -15.27 29.88
CA ARG A 214 -12.64 -14.53 30.41
C ARG A 214 -13.23 -13.55 29.37
N ASN A 215 -12.43 -13.00 28.47
CA ASN A 215 -12.90 -12.09 27.42
C ASN A 215 -13.31 -12.80 26.11
N ALA A 216 -12.83 -14.00 25.84
CA ALA A 216 -13.19 -14.82 24.68
C ALA A 216 -14.72 -14.90 24.44
N PRO A 217 -15.58 -15.24 25.43
CA PRO A 217 -17.03 -15.30 25.20
C PRO A 217 -17.63 -13.94 24.81
N ARG A 218 -17.08 -12.80 25.28
CA ARG A 218 -17.54 -11.47 24.85
C ARG A 218 -17.20 -11.22 23.38
N LEU A 219 -15.99 -11.58 22.97
CA LEU A 219 -15.54 -11.44 21.57
C LEU A 219 -16.32 -12.36 20.63
N ASP A 220 -16.66 -13.58 21.05
CA ASP A 220 -17.45 -14.50 20.24
C ASP A 220 -18.96 -14.18 20.22
N ASP A 221 -19.51 -13.58 21.27
CA ASP A 221 -20.88 -13.04 21.22
C ASP A 221 -20.95 -11.76 20.35
N GLU A 222 -19.91 -10.93 20.34
CA GLU A 222 -19.78 -9.83 19.38
C GLU A 222 -19.61 -10.34 17.94
N ARG A 223 -18.89 -11.45 17.74
CA ARG A 223 -18.77 -12.15 16.44
C ARG A 223 -20.12 -12.69 15.96
N LYS A 224 -20.81 -13.51 16.76
CA LYS A 224 -22.12 -14.09 16.45
C LYS A 224 -23.19 -13.03 16.16
N LYS A 225 -23.17 -11.89 16.86
CA LYS A 225 -24.10 -10.77 16.61
C LYS A 225 -23.86 -10.11 15.26
N ARG A 226 -22.60 -9.98 14.81
CA ARG A 226 -22.27 -9.51 13.45
C ARG A 226 -22.69 -10.55 12.40
N GLU A 227 -22.39 -11.81 12.65
CA GLU A 227 -22.69 -12.94 11.76
C GLU A 227 -24.20 -13.13 11.53
N ALA A 228 -25.01 -13.04 12.58
CA ALA A 228 -26.48 -13.09 12.48
C ALA A 228 -27.07 -11.89 11.70
N GLU A 229 -26.52 -10.68 11.89
CA GLU A 229 -26.93 -9.49 11.13
C GLU A 229 -26.49 -9.55 9.65
N ILE A 230 -25.35 -10.20 9.36
CA ILE A 230 -24.93 -10.51 7.99
C ILE A 230 -25.91 -11.50 7.35
N GLN A 231 -26.22 -12.62 8.01
CA GLN A 231 -27.18 -13.61 7.50
C GLN A 231 -28.57 -13.03 7.27
N ARG A 232 -29.06 -12.13 8.16
CA ARG A 232 -30.32 -11.40 7.95
C ARG A 232 -30.29 -10.55 6.68
N ARG A 233 -29.22 -9.78 6.47
CA ARG A 233 -29.02 -8.96 5.26
C ARG A 233 -28.86 -9.81 3.99
N GLU A 234 -28.26 -10.98 4.09
CA GLU A 234 -28.17 -11.92 2.96
C GLU A 234 -29.52 -12.52 2.59
N GLY A 235 -30.33 -12.91 3.57
CA GLY A 235 -31.71 -13.35 3.33
C GLY A 235 -32.54 -12.27 2.64
N GLU A 236 -32.46 -11.03 3.12
CA GLU A 236 -33.12 -9.88 2.51
C GLU A 236 -32.61 -9.61 1.07
N LYS A 237 -31.30 -9.71 0.83
CA LYS A 237 -30.72 -9.62 -0.52
C LYS A 237 -31.20 -10.74 -1.45
N ARG A 238 -31.28 -11.99 -0.99
CA ARG A 238 -31.75 -13.14 -1.79
C ARG A 238 -33.20 -12.96 -2.22
N ASN A 239 -34.08 -12.60 -1.28
CA ASN A 239 -35.50 -12.35 -1.56
C ASN A 239 -35.70 -11.20 -2.56
N VAL A 240 -34.88 -10.14 -2.46
CA VAL A 240 -34.90 -9.03 -3.44
C VAL A 240 -34.36 -9.46 -4.81
N ALA A 241 -33.30 -10.29 -4.86
CA ALA A 241 -32.74 -10.80 -6.10
C ALA A 241 -33.74 -11.70 -6.86
N GLU A 242 -34.42 -12.61 -6.16
CA GLU A 242 -35.45 -13.49 -6.74
C GLU A 242 -36.63 -12.68 -7.32
N ALA A 243 -37.13 -11.68 -6.57
CA ALA A 243 -38.19 -10.77 -7.04
C ALA A 243 -37.75 -9.87 -8.23
N VAL A 244 -36.45 -9.58 -8.35
CA VAL A 244 -35.89 -8.87 -9.51
C VAL A 244 -35.76 -9.82 -10.71
N GLU A 245 -35.31 -11.06 -10.52
CA GLU A 245 -35.21 -12.04 -11.60
C GLU A 245 -36.58 -12.38 -12.19
N GLU A 246 -37.59 -12.60 -11.35
CA GLU A 246 -38.96 -12.85 -11.81
C GLU A 246 -39.51 -11.67 -12.64
N ARG A 247 -39.23 -10.44 -12.21
CA ARG A 247 -39.57 -9.22 -12.98
C ARG A 247 -38.82 -9.14 -14.30
N GLN A 248 -37.54 -9.53 -14.34
CA GLN A 248 -36.75 -9.58 -15.57
C GLN A 248 -37.27 -10.63 -16.56
N ARG A 249 -37.65 -11.83 -16.09
CA ARG A 249 -38.27 -12.88 -16.92
C ARG A 249 -39.55 -12.38 -17.60
N ARG A 250 -40.48 -11.81 -16.82
CA ARG A 250 -41.74 -11.22 -17.33
C ARG A 250 -41.50 -10.13 -18.39
N VAL A 251 -40.50 -9.26 -18.18
CA VAL A 251 -40.12 -8.21 -19.15
C VAL A 251 -39.46 -8.80 -20.40
N ALA A 252 -38.65 -9.85 -20.28
CA ALA A 252 -38.01 -10.52 -21.42
C ALA A 252 -39.04 -11.22 -22.32
N GLU A 253 -40.06 -11.88 -21.74
CA GLU A 253 -41.18 -12.47 -22.48
C GLU A 253 -41.98 -11.41 -23.26
N GLU A 254 -42.27 -10.26 -22.65
CA GLU A 254 -42.97 -9.16 -23.32
C GLU A 254 -42.12 -8.52 -24.44
N ILE A 255 -40.81 -8.36 -24.24
CA ILE A 255 -39.88 -7.91 -25.29
C ILE A 255 -39.85 -8.91 -26.46
N GLN A 256 -39.86 -10.22 -26.20
CA GLN A 256 -39.90 -11.23 -27.25
C GLN A 256 -41.24 -11.19 -28.01
N ARG A 257 -42.38 -11.03 -27.32
CA ARG A 257 -43.70 -10.85 -27.95
C ARG A 257 -43.71 -9.64 -28.90
N MET A 258 -43.26 -8.47 -28.42
CA MET A 258 -43.12 -7.26 -29.26
C MET A 258 -42.16 -7.46 -30.43
N ARG A 259 -41.10 -8.25 -30.26
CA ARG A 259 -40.12 -8.55 -31.32
C ARG A 259 -40.73 -9.40 -32.43
N ASP A 260 -41.55 -10.39 -32.09
CA ASP A 260 -42.18 -11.29 -33.06
C ASP A 260 -43.40 -10.64 -33.75
N GLU A 261 -44.18 -9.83 -33.04
CA GLU A 261 -45.14 -8.89 -33.64
C GLU A 261 -44.45 -7.94 -34.65
N GLY A 262 -43.28 -7.40 -34.29
CA GLY A 262 -42.46 -6.56 -35.16
C GLY A 262 -41.96 -7.27 -36.43
N LYS A 263 -41.52 -8.54 -36.31
CA LYS A 263 -41.16 -9.37 -37.47
C LYS A 263 -42.36 -9.60 -38.39
N ALA A 264 -43.53 -9.94 -37.83
CA ALA A 264 -44.75 -10.19 -38.59
C ALA A 264 -45.23 -8.94 -39.34
N PHE A 265 -45.12 -7.76 -38.72
CA PHE A 265 -45.43 -6.48 -39.36
C PHE A 265 -44.48 -6.18 -40.55
N ILE A 266 -43.18 -6.46 -40.39
CA ILE A 266 -42.19 -6.30 -41.48
C ILE A 266 -42.47 -7.29 -42.62
N ALA A 267 -42.70 -8.57 -42.31
CA ALA A 267 -43.00 -9.60 -43.31
C ALA A 267 -44.23 -9.25 -44.15
N ARG A 268 -45.35 -8.91 -43.49
CA ARG A 268 -46.60 -8.48 -44.16
C ARG A 268 -46.39 -7.29 -45.09
N ARG A 269 -45.49 -6.37 -44.74
CA ARG A 269 -45.14 -5.22 -45.58
C ARG A 269 -44.23 -5.60 -46.76
N MET A 270 -43.27 -6.50 -46.57
CA MET A 270 -42.45 -7.04 -47.67
C MET A 270 -43.30 -7.80 -48.69
N ASP A 271 -44.32 -8.53 -48.24
CA ASP A 271 -45.24 -9.24 -49.12
C ASP A 271 -46.20 -8.28 -49.85
N GLU A 272 -46.65 -7.20 -49.21
CA GLU A 272 -47.35 -6.10 -49.87
C GLU A 272 -46.49 -5.38 -50.93
N GLU A 273 -45.18 -5.28 -50.72
CA GLU A 273 -44.25 -4.65 -51.65
C GLU A 273 -43.97 -5.59 -52.84
N ARG A 274 -43.71 -6.88 -52.60
CA ARG A 274 -43.60 -7.92 -53.64
C ARG A 274 -44.86 -8.01 -54.51
N ALA A 275 -46.05 -8.02 -53.90
CA ALA A 275 -47.32 -8.06 -54.63
C ALA A 275 -47.54 -6.82 -55.53
N ARG A 276 -46.96 -5.66 -55.18
CA ARG A 276 -46.99 -4.46 -56.03
C ARG A 276 -45.99 -4.55 -57.19
N GLU A 277 -44.83 -5.15 -56.98
CA GLU A 277 -43.85 -5.41 -58.05
C GLU A 277 -44.39 -6.45 -59.04
N GLU A 278 -44.98 -7.55 -58.56
CA GLU A 278 -45.64 -8.57 -59.39
C GLU A 278 -46.79 -7.96 -60.22
N ALA A 279 -47.57 -7.05 -59.64
CA ALA A 279 -48.65 -6.34 -60.34
C ALA A 279 -48.17 -5.27 -61.35
N GLU A 280 -46.87 -4.94 -61.41
CA GLU A 280 -46.31 -3.93 -62.32
C GLU A 280 -45.84 -4.51 -63.67
N TYR A 281 -45.71 -5.83 -63.77
CA TYR A 281 -45.32 -6.56 -64.98
C TYR A 281 -46.46 -7.43 -65.52
N THR A 282 -46.81 -7.23 -66.79
CA THR A 282 -47.76 -8.09 -67.51
C THR A 282 -47.05 -8.78 -68.68
N THR A 283 -47.20 -10.09 -68.79
CA THR A 283 -46.70 -10.89 -69.94
C THR A 283 -47.63 -10.72 -71.14
N ASP A 284 -47.05 -10.39 -72.30
CA ASP A 284 -47.78 -10.36 -73.57
C ASP A 284 -47.91 -11.77 -74.17
N ALA A 285 -49.06 -12.07 -74.77
CA ALA A 285 -49.47 -13.43 -75.07
C ALA A 285 -48.84 -14.03 -76.34
N GLU A 286 -48.16 -13.22 -77.16
CA GLU A 286 -47.65 -13.62 -78.47
C GLU A 286 -46.11 -13.63 -78.58
N ASN A 287 -45.36 -13.13 -77.57
CA ASN A 287 -43.88 -13.21 -77.61
C ASN A 287 -43.14 -13.24 -76.24
N GLY A 288 -43.83 -13.47 -75.12
CA GLY A 288 -43.22 -13.90 -73.84
C GLY A 288 -42.38 -12.89 -73.03
N GLU A 289 -41.90 -11.78 -73.61
CA GLU A 289 -41.14 -10.76 -72.88
C GLU A 289 -42.00 -9.95 -71.88
N LYS A 290 -41.44 -9.63 -70.71
CA LYS A 290 -42.12 -8.80 -69.69
C LYS A 290 -41.91 -7.31 -69.97
N LYS A 291 -43.00 -6.55 -70.09
CA LYS A 291 -42.97 -5.06 -70.14
C LYS A 291 -43.77 -4.43 -69.01
N LYS A 292 -43.29 -3.27 -68.56
CA LYS A 292 -43.86 -2.46 -67.47
C LYS A 292 -44.98 -1.55 -68.01
N ARG A 293 -46.10 -1.48 -67.29
CA ARG A 293 -47.37 -0.95 -67.79
C ARG A 293 -47.43 0.59 -67.86
N GLU A 294 -47.64 1.15 -69.05
CA GLU A 294 -47.87 2.59 -69.24
C GLU A 294 -49.26 3.06 -68.75
N LYS A 295 -49.37 4.35 -68.39
CA LYS A 295 -50.61 4.97 -67.89
C LYS A 295 -51.41 5.65 -69.00
N ARG A 296 -52.61 5.13 -69.29
CA ARG A 296 -53.63 5.83 -70.09
C ARG A 296 -54.34 6.95 -69.30
N LYS A 297 -54.85 7.94 -70.03
CA LYS A 297 -55.60 9.10 -69.49
C LYS A 297 -57.01 8.69 -68.98
N ALA A 298 -57.57 9.52 -68.10
CA ALA A 298 -58.78 9.23 -67.34
C ALA A 298 -60.11 9.47 -68.08
N ALA A 299 -61.15 8.74 -67.67
CA ALA A 299 -62.57 9.04 -67.86
C ALA A 299 -63.32 8.82 -66.52
N LYS A 300 -64.58 9.26 -66.41
CA LYS A 300 -65.24 9.60 -65.13
C LYS A 300 -66.77 9.41 -65.22
N TRP A 301 -67.38 8.62 -64.33
CA TRP A 301 -68.82 8.59 -63.89
C TRP A 301 -69.12 7.28 -63.10
N LYS A 302 -70.24 7.08 -62.37
CA LYS A 302 -71.06 7.92 -61.43
C LYS A 302 -72.14 7.00 -60.77
N MET A 303 -72.92 7.52 -59.80
CA MET A 303 -73.98 6.89 -58.94
C MET A 303 -73.47 6.17 -57.68
N LYS A 304 -74.09 6.21 -56.48
CA LYS A 304 -75.44 6.59 -55.93
C LYS A 304 -76.42 5.40 -55.70
N GLY A 305 -77.09 5.40 -54.53
CA GLY A 305 -77.81 4.29 -53.87
C GLY A 305 -77.26 4.11 -52.44
N GLU A 306 -77.87 4.41 -51.29
CA GLU A 306 -79.29 4.63 -50.87
C GLU A 306 -80.14 3.35 -50.85
N GLU A 307 -81.06 3.08 -49.91
CA GLU A 307 -81.53 3.78 -48.67
C GLU A 307 -82.32 2.74 -47.80
N ASP A 308 -82.42 2.76 -46.46
CA ASP A 308 -81.62 3.41 -45.40
C ASP A 308 -81.08 2.37 -44.38
N GLU A 309 -81.74 1.85 -43.33
CA GLU A 309 -82.95 2.17 -42.52
C GLU A 309 -82.96 1.20 -41.29
N SER A 310 -83.46 1.44 -40.07
CA SER A 310 -83.37 2.55 -39.08
C SER A 310 -83.21 1.88 -37.68
N GLY A 311 -83.31 2.46 -36.47
CA GLY A 311 -83.62 3.79 -35.91
C GLY A 311 -83.34 3.73 -34.38
N ASN A 312 -82.87 4.77 -33.67
CA ASN A 312 -83.53 6.03 -33.24
C ASN A 312 -84.21 5.96 -31.85
N GLY A 313 -83.97 6.97 -30.99
CA GLY A 313 -84.64 7.15 -29.69
C GLY A 313 -83.85 7.93 -28.63
N GLY A 314 -83.57 9.23 -28.82
CA GLY A 314 -82.85 10.04 -27.81
C GLY A 314 -82.56 11.50 -28.20
N MET A 315 -83.56 12.37 -28.07
CA MET A 315 -83.52 13.84 -28.28
C MET A 315 -83.41 14.54 -26.89
N VAL A 316 -83.00 15.80 -26.66
CA VAL A 316 -82.95 17.06 -27.44
C VAL A 316 -81.82 17.99 -26.89
N GLU A 317 -81.29 18.92 -27.71
CA GLU A 317 -80.70 20.26 -27.38
C GLU A 317 -79.64 20.47 -26.25
N SER A 318 -78.71 21.43 -26.31
CA SER A 318 -78.28 22.46 -27.29
C SER A 318 -76.75 22.67 -27.12
N GLY A 319 -75.91 23.17 -28.06
CA GLY A 319 -76.04 24.30 -28.99
C GLY A 319 -75.57 25.61 -28.30
N ALA A 320 -74.58 26.40 -28.74
CA ALA A 320 -73.62 26.37 -29.86
C ALA A 320 -72.35 27.18 -29.43
N GLY A 321 -71.27 27.43 -30.20
CA GLY A 321 -70.86 27.14 -31.59
C GLY A 321 -69.32 27.18 -31.72
N ALA A 322 -68.70 26.74 -32.82
CA ALA A 322 -68.41 27.51 -34.04
C ALA A 322 -67.22 28.51 -33.88
N GLU A 323 -66.25 28.65 -34.80
CA GLU A 323 -66.03 28.00 -36.11
C GLU A 323 -64.56 28.08 -36.57
N GLU A 324 -64.22 27.44 -37.71
CA GLU A 324 -63.04 27.58 -38.62
C GLU A 324 -61.61 27.92 -38.10
N GLY A 325 -60.50 27.49 -38.71
CA GLY A 325 -60.26 26.69 -39.91
C GLY A 325 -58.81 26.90 -40.42
N GLY A 326 -58.22 25.97 -41.17
CA GLY A 326 -56.88 26.19 -41.77
C GLY A 326 -56.06 24.93 -42.08
N LYS A 327 -55.77 24.69 -43.37
CA LYS A 327 -55.04 23.49 -43.86
C LYS A 327 -53.54 23.78 -44.06
N LYS A 328 -52.65 22.89 -43.58
CA LYS A 328 -51.65 22.12 -44.37
C LYS A 328 -50.63 21.36 -43.49
N ARG A 329 -50.20 20.17 -43.92
CA ARG A 329 -49.16 19.33 -43.28
C ARG A 329 -47.98 19.11 -44.24
N ARG A 330 -46.73 19.20 -43.76
CA ARG A 330 -45.47 18.51 -44.21
C ARG A 330 -44.24 19.21 -43.58
N LYS A 331 -43.12 18.54 -43.23
CA LYS A 331 -42.74 17.11 -43.23
C LYS A 331 -41.44 16.91 -42.40
N LYS A 332 -41.32 15.81 -41.63
CA LYS A 332 -40.04 15.29 -41.02
C LYS A 332 -39.39 16.22 -39.96
N ASP A 333 -38.50 15.76 -39.06
CA ASP A 333 -37.95 14.41 -38.80
C ASP A 333 -37.66 14.16 -37.30
N ARG A 334 -37.57 12.88 -36.94
CA ARG A 334 -36.94 12.23 -35.77
C ARG A 334 -36.17 13.05 -34.70
N ARG A 335 -36.64 12.99 -33.44
CA ARG A 335 -35.89 12.53 -32.22
C ARG A 335 -36.95 12.16 -31.14
N SER A 336 -36.88 11.07 -30.36
CA SER A 336 -36.01 10.81 -29.18
C SER A 336 -35.99 11.99 -28.18
N THR A 337 -36.26 11.83 -26.88
CA THR A 337 -36.49 10.60 -26.06
C THR A 337 -37.18 10.94 -24.73
N ARG A 338 -37.77 9.93 -24.06
CA ARG A 338 -37.93 9.80 -22.59
C ARG A 338 -38.65 10.94 -21.84
N GLU A 339 -39.84 10.65 -21.29
CA GLU A 339 -40.03 10.65 -19.82
C GLU A 339 -41.33 9.96 -19.34
N SER A 340 -41.37 9.71 -18.02
CA SER A 340 -42.55 9.64 -17.14
C SER A 340 -43.69 8.67 -17.43
N VAL A 341 -43.76 7.60 -16.62
CA VAL A 341 -45.03 7.04 -16.11
C VAL A 341 -44.88 6.70 -14.62
N GLU A 342 -45.49 7.51 -13.76
CA GLU A 342 -46.09 7.06 -12.50
C GLU A 342 -47.59 7.35 -12.58
N ALA A 343 -48.45 6.42 -12.14
CA ALA A 343 -49.62 6.65 -11.28
C ALA A 343 -50.64 5.49 -11.33
N SER A 344 -50.97 4.91 -10.16
CA SER A 344 -52.23 4.17 -9.81
C SER A 344 -52.65 2.94 -10.64
N GLY A 345 -53.40 1.95 -10.15
CA GLY A 345 -53.95 1.57 -8.82
C GLY A 345 -54.18 0.03 -8.83
N SER A 346 -54.94 -0.64 -7.96
CA SER A 346 -55.97 -0.26 -6.96
C SER A 346 -56.38 -1.50 -6.13
N GLY A 347 -56.83 -1.33 -4.87
CA GLY A 347 -57.40 -2.39 -3.99
C GLY A 347 -56.34 -3.37 -3.40
N GLY A 348 -56.52 -4.03 -2.25
CA GLY A 348 -57.57 -4.10 -1.21
C GLY A 348 -57.22 -5.31 -0.30
N GLU A 349 -57.62 -5.48 0.97
CA GLU A 349 -58.59 -4.78 1.84
C GLU A 349 -58.37 -5.24 3.32
N HIS A 350 -58.85 -4.47 4.32
CA HIS A 350 -59.08 -4.86 5.75
C HIS A 350 -57.89 -5.32 6.66
N ALA A 351 -57.86 -5.09 7.99
CA ALA A 351 -58.72 -4.29 8.90
C ALA A 351 -57.98 -3.85 10.21
N GLU A 352 -58.50 -2.79 10.85
CA GLU A 352 -58.49 -2.42 12.31
C GLU A 352 -57.14 -2.27 13.08
N ASP A 353 -56.89 -1.25 13.93
CA ASP A 353 -57.51 0.07 14.26
C ASP A 353 -56.44 0.90 15.05
N GLY A 354 -56.40 2.23 15.25
CA GLY A 354 -57.22 3.38 14.82
C GLY A 354 -56.96 4.62 15.70
N GLY A 355 -57.80 4.87 16.73
CA GLY A 355 -57.46 5.70 17.91
C GLY A 355 -57.13 7.21 17.76
N SER A 356 -58.13 8.08 17.54
CA SER A 356 -58.24 9.52 17.93
C SER A 356 -57.02 10.49 17.81
N GLY A 357 -57.09 11.70 17.21
CA GLY A 357 -58.21 12.41 16.54
C GLY A 357 -58.20 13.94 16.78
N ARG A 358 -58.56 14.74 15.74
CA ARG A 358 -58.83 16.23 15.75
C ARG A 358 -57.59 17.14 15.97
N ARG A 359 -57.47 18.40 15.47
CA ARG A 359 -58.38 19.31 14.71
C ARG A 359 -57.62 20.52 14.06
N LYS A 360 -58.18 21.07 12.96
CA LYS A 360 -58.25 22.51 12.54
C LYS A 360 -57.05 23.29 11.90
N LYS A 361 -57.32 23.70 10.64
CA LYS A 361 -57.37 25.09 10.07
C LYS A 361 -56.19 25.69 9.25
N LYS A 362 -56.58 26.15 8.05
CA LYS A 362 -55.86 26.93 7.02
C LYS A 362 -55.68 28.42 7.36
N ARG A 363 -54.62 29.05 6.82
CA ARG A 363 -54.58 30.31 6.00
C ARG A 363 -53.12 30.50 5.52
N ARG A 364 -52.77 30.49 4.23
CA ARG A 364 -53.15 31.33 3.06
C ARG A 364 -52.43 32.68 3.01
N LEU A 365 -51.45 32.81 2.10
CA LEU A 365 -51.38 33.94 1.16
C LEU A 365 -50.58 33.57 -0.12
N GLU A 366 -51.03 34.06 -1.27
CA GLU A 366 -50.25 34.20 -2.52
C GLU A 366 -49.76 35.69 -2.61
N ARG A 367 -49.12 36.27 -3.65
CA ARG A 367 -48.91 35.89 -5.07
C ARG A 367 -47.89 36.82 -5.77
N LYS A 368 -47.10 36.29 -6.73
CA LYS A 368 -46.54 36.96 -7.95
C LYS A 368 -45.67 38.25 -7.77
N SER A 369 -44.90 38.77 -8.75
CA SER A 369 -44.49 38.34 -10.11
C SER A 369 -43.32 39.20 -10.66
N GLY A 370 -42.52 38.69 -11.60
CA GLY A 370 -41.59 39.45 -12.46
C GLY A 370 -40.94 38.54 -13.52
N GLN A 371 -40.70 38.99 -14.76
CA GLN A 371 -40.38 38.11 -15.90
C GLN A 371 -39.38 38.73 -16.92
N GLU A 372 -38.53 37.87 -17.52
CA GLU A 372 -37.85 38.01 -18.84
C GLU A 372 -36.67 39.02 -19.00
N SER A 373 -35.77 38.97 -20.01
CA SER A 373 -35.64 38.04 -21.17
C SER A 373 -34.21 37.94 -21.79
N LYS A 374 -33.93 36.81 -22.47
CA LYS A 374 -33.03 36.62 -23.66
C LYS A 374 -31.50 36.78 -23.44
N PHE A 375 -30.63 35.81 -23.82
CA PHE A 375 -30.11 35.40 -25.16
C PHE A 375 -29.23 36.50 -25.84
N LYS A 376 -28.07 36.28 -26.50
CA LYS A 376 -27.39 35.15 -27.21
C LYS A 376 -25.83 35.37 -27.20
N PHE A 377 -24.90 34.66 -27.89
CA PHE A 377 -24.58 33.22 -28.05
C PHE A 377 -23.51 32.96 -29.18
N ALA A 378 -22.42 32.23 -28.87
CA ALA A 378 -21.39 31.56 -29.74
C ALA A 378 -20.36 32.36 -30.59
N ASP A 379 -19.06 32.14 -30.29
CA ASP A 379 -18.02 31.37 -31.04
C ASP A 379 -17.63 31.62 -32.54
N LEU A 380 -16.31 31.46 -32.79
CA LEU A 380 -15.55 31.05 -34.02
C LEU A 380 -15.00 32.06 -35.09
N VAL A 381 -13.70 31.87 -35.45
CA VAL A 381 -12.86 32.37 -36.61
C VAL A 381 -12.63 33.92 -36.65
N GLU A 382 -11.49 34.52 -37.07
CA GLU A 382 -10.43 34.18 -38.08
C GLU A 382 -9.03 34.79 -37.74
N GLU A 383 -8.05 34.69 -38.64
CA GLU A 383 -6.59 34.90 -38.45
C GLU A 383 -6.09 36.35 -38.74
N SER A 384 -5.00 36.80 -38.10
CA SER A 384 -3.94 37.67 -38.70
C SER A 384 -2.72 37.93 -37.78
N ASP A 385 -1.56 38.05 -38.42
CA ASP A 385 -0.15 38.33 -38.06
C ASP A 385 0.25 39.34 -36.93
N ASP A 386 1.36 38.97 -36.26
CA ASP A 386 2.63 39.70 -35.98
C ASP A 386 2.82 40.91 -34.99
N GLU A 387 4.12 41.07 -34.66
CA GLU A 387 4.90 42.15 -33.99
C GLU A 387 4.83 42.33 -32.45
N ASP A 388 5.72 41.58 -31.77
CA ASP A 388 6.85 42.01 -30.91
C ASP A 388 6.79 43.19 -29.89
N GLU A 389 7.57 43.00 -28.80
CA GLU A 389 8.21 44.00 -27.91
C GLU A 389 7.32 45.01 -27.13
N THR A 390 7.63 45.53 -25.92
CA THR A 390 8.62 45.30 -24.84
C THR A 390 7.82 45.40 -23.49
N GLY A 391 8.28 45.49 -22.23
CA GLY A 391 9.52 46.04 -21.65
C GLY A 391 9.38 46.43 -20.17
N ASP A 392 9.60 45.45 -19.27
CA ASP A 392 10.31 45.61 -17.97
C ASP A 392 9.74 46.44 -16.78
N ALA A 393 10.34 46.17 -15.61
CA ALA A 393 10.64 47.07 -14.48
C ALA A 393 9.55 47.60 -13.51
N ASN A 394 9.35 46.83 -12.44
CA ASN A 394 9.75 47.18 -11.04
C ASN A 394 9.06 48.36 -10.28
N GLY A 395 8.83 48.20 -8.97
CA GLY A 395 8.25 49.25 -8.13
C GLY A 395 7.92 48.88 -6.67
N ASN A 396 8.89 48.43 -5.87
CA ASN A 396 8.68 48.15 -4.44
C ASN A 396 8.96 49.38 -3.55
N THR A 397 7.94 49.93 -2.91
CA THR A 397 8.07 50.81 -1.72
C THR A 397 6.87 50.66 -0.78
N GLY A 398 7.11 50.75 0.53
CA GLY A 398 6.08 50.96 1.53
C GLY A 398 6.69 51.35 2.88
N THR A 399 5.96 52.14 3.67
CA THR A 399 6.15 52.41 5.12
C THR A 399 5.00 53.29 5.62
N ASP A 400 4.53 53.01 6.85
CA ASP A 400 3.99 53.94 7.86
C ASP A 400 2.69 54.75 7.56
N ALA A 401 1.87 55.16 8.54
CA ALA A 401 1.60 54.65 9.91
C ALA A 401 0.30 55.30 10.48
N ASP A 402 -0.22 54.73 11.59
CA ASP A 402 -1.09 55.31 12.64
C ASP A 402 -2.33 56.18 12.31
N ASP A 403 -3.49 55.84 12.92
CA ASP A 403 -3.97 56.58 14.11
C ASP A 403 -4.94 55.72 14.99
N LYS A 404 -5.38 56.24 16.14
CA LYS A 404 -5.93 55.52 17.31
C LYS A 404 -7.40 55.84 17.60
N MET A 405 -8.05 55.02 18.45
CA MET A 405 -8.69 55.55 19.69
C MET A 405 -8.91 54.48 20.80
N SER A 406 -9.00 54.96 22.05
CA SER A 406 -9.24 54.24 23.33
C SER A 406 -10.75 54.23 23.73
N GLY A 407 -11.24 53.62 24.83
CA GLY A 407 -10.64 52.87 25.97
C GLY A 407 -11.68 52.65 27.11
N VAL A 408 -11.22 52.45 28.36
CA VAL A 408 -11.99 52.26 29.64
C VAL A 408 -12.65 50.85 29.74
N GLU A 409 -12.42 49.94 30.71
CA GLU A 409 -12.25 49.95 32.20
C GLU A 409 -13.63 49.96 32.94
N GLU A 410 -13.86 49.40 34.14
CA GLU A 410 -12.99 49.04 35.28
C GLU A 410 -13.59 47.86 36.13
N GLU A 411 -12.79 47.37 37.10
CA GLU A 411 -12.86 46.35 38.19
C GLU A 411 -14.21 45.97 38.92
N GLU A 412 -14.34 45.09 39.96
CA GLU A 412 -13.38 44.38 40.86
C GLU A 412 -13.96 43.11 41.59
N ASN A 413 -13.12 42.47 42.42
CA ASN A 413 -13.41 41.70 43.65
C ASN A 413 -13.69 40.16 43.60
N ALA A 414 -13.47 39.47 44.74
CA ALA A 414 -13.22 38.03 44.86
C ALA A 414 -13.64 37.42 46.22
N SER A 415 -13.51 36.09 46.40
CA SER A 415 -12.96 35.43 47.63
C SER A 415 -13.15 33.89 47.63
N LYS A 416 -12.80 33.21 48.74
CA LYS A 416 -12.56 31.75 48.86
C LYS A 416 -13.68 31.02 49.61
N THR A 417 -13.94 29.74 49.30
CA THR A 417 -13.93 28.63 50.30
C THR A 417 -14.13 27.22 49.71
N ARG A 418 -13.80 26.21 50.54
CA ARG A 418 -14.00 24.74 50.46
C ARG A 418 -14.01 24.25 51.94
N PRO A 419 -14.43 23.02 52.35
CA PRO A 419 -14.89 21.84 51.60
C PRO A 419 -16.09 21.10 52.28
N ARG A 420 -16.18 19.75 52.11
CA ARG A 420 -16.98 18.73 52.88
C ARG A 420 -18.47 18.54 52.49
N THR A 421 -18.93 17.37 52.00
CA THR A 421 -19.21 16.01 52.60
C THR A 421 -20.45 15.98 53.52
N SER A 422 -21.27 14.92 53.68
CA SER A 422 -21.44 13.55 53.10
C SER A 422 -22.63 12.82 53.78
N ALA A 423 -23.26 11.80 53.14
CA ALA A 423 -23.92 10.63 53.80
C ALA A 423 -24.38 9.59 52.74
N ALA A 424 -24.37 8.25 52.85
CA ALA A 424 -23.98 7.24 53.86
C ALA A 424 -25.13 6.45 54.55
N THR A 425 -24.97 5.12 54.60
CA THR A 425 -25.66 4.09 55.44
C THR A 425 -24.74 2.85 55.38
N ILE A 426 -23.94 2.49 56.40
CA ILE A 426 -24.25 1.88 57.73
C ILE A 426 -24.70 0.41 57.53
N VAL A 427 -23.98 -0.60 58.02
CA VAL A 427 -24.02 -1.21 59.38
C VAL A 427 -22.72 -2.02 59.66
N ASP A 428 -22.02 -1.70 60.77
CA ASP A 428 -21.61 -2.52 61.94
C ASP A 428 -20.86 -3.89 61.72
N ASP A 429 -19.97 -4.41 62.60
CA ASP A 429 -19.45 -3.97 63.93
C ASP A 429 -18.04 -4.58 64.27
N ASP A 430 -17.50 -4.28 65.45
CA ASP A 430 -16.10 -4.46 65.94
C ASP A 430 -15.59 -5.89 66.30
N ASP A 431 -14.26 -6.03 66.42
CA ASP A 431 -13.55 -6.48 67.65
C ASP A 431 -12.00 -6.27 67.53
N ASP A 432 -11.35 -5.78 68.60
CA ASP A 432 -9.91 -5.45 68.71
C ASP A 432 -9.18 -6.35 69.76
N GLU A 433 -7.83 -6.46 69.70
CA GLU A 433 -6.91 -6.28 70.87
C GLU A 433 -5.41 -6.41 70.50
N ASP A 434 -4.54 -5.79 71.32
CA ASP A 434 -3.13 -5.46 71.07
C ASP A 434 -2.07 -6.56 71.37
N GLU A 435 -0.80 -6.36 70.95
CA GLU A 435 0.30 -5.98 71.86
C GLU A 435 1.67 -5.74 71.15
N ASP A 436 2.69 -5.35 71.93
CA ASP A 436 3.79 -4.43 71.55
C ASP A 436 5.22 -5.03 71.57
N GLY A 437 6.18 -4.29 70.98
CA GLY A 437 7.54 -4.13 71.54
C GLY A 437 8.69 -5.07 71.11
N GLY A 438 9.89 -4.51 70.87
CA GLY A 438 11.14 -5.30 70.83
C GLY A 438 12.38 -4.67 70.15
N ASN A 439 13.23 -4.01 70.94
CA ASN A 439 14.63 -3.60 70.62
C ASN A 439 15.54 -4.81 70.24
N ASP A 440 16.77 -4.69 69.71
CA ASP A 440 17.82 -3.65 69.85
C ASP A 440 18.91 -3.69 68.73
N ALA A 441 19.92 -2.81 68.79
CA ALA A 441 21.12 -2.78 67.94
C ALA A 441 22.39 -3.33 68.66
N PRO A 442 23.60 -3.38 68.03
CA PRO A 442 24.49 -2.19 68.06
C PRO A 442 25.53 -2.06 66.90
N LYS A 443 26.38 -1.00 66.99
CA LYS A 443 27.60 -0.73 66.19
C LYS A 443 28.87 -1.18 66.99
N ALA A 444 30.14 -0.98 66.60
CA ALA A 444 30.78 -0.43 65.38
C ALA A 444 31.90 -1.39 64.88
N VAL A 445 33.20 -1.09 64.64
CA VAL A 445 34.11 0.08 64.80
C VAL A 445 35.27 -0.05 63.76
N VAL A 446 36.06 1.01 63.50
CA VAL A 446 37.51 1.07 63.15
C VAL A 446 37.87 2.07 62.03
N GLU A 447 38.79 2.99 62.36
CA GLU A 447 39.55 3.97 61.53
C GLU A 447 40.81 3.32 60.91
N ASP A 448 41.62 3.89 60.01
CA ASP A 448 41.56 4.94 58.98
C ASP A 448 42.80 4.68 58.09
N GLY A 449 42.87 5.22 56.86
CA GLY A 449 44.01 4.94 55.96
C GLY A 449 43.83 5.41 54.52
N ALA A 450 43.89 6.72 54.29
CA ALA A 450 43.66 7.29 52.97
C ALA A 450 44.80 7.07 51.95
N GLN A 451 44.44 6.69 50.72
CA GLN A 451 45.17 7.16 49.54
C GLN A 451 44.19 7.51 48.41
N THR A 452 44.30 8.74 47.89
CA THR A 452 43.27 9.33 47.03
C THR A 452 43.48 9.04 45.56
N VAL A 453 42.46 8.46 44.92
CA VAL A 453 42.27 8.49 43.46
C VAL A 453 40.97 9.23 43.18
N ARG A 454 41.00 10.22 42.29
CA ARG A 454 39.88 11.13 42.04
C ARG A 454 38.76 10.44 41.25
N GLU A 455 37.51 10.62 41.66
CA GLU A 455 36.34 10.29 40.84
C GLU A 455 36.30 11.16 39.58
N ASP A 456 36.51 10.57 38.41
CA ASP A 456 36.35 11.28 37.14
C ASP A 456 34.94 11.02 36.56
N ARG A 457 33.96 11.83 36.99
CA ARG A 457 32.54 11.66 36.64
C ARG A 457 32.31 11.63 35.12
N HIS A 458 32.01 10.45 34.57
CA HIS A 458 31.54 10.26 33.20
C HIS A 458 30.20 9.52 33.20
N GLY A 459 29.23 9.98 32.40
CA GLY A 459 27.85 9.47 32.34
C GLY A 459 27.65 8.10 31.68
N GLY A 460 28.66 7.23 31.73
CA GLY A 460 28.56 5.88 31.18
C GLY A 460 27.55 5.05 31.96
N ASN A 461 26.58 4.45 31.25
CA ASN A 461 25.80 3.33 31.79
C ASN A 461 26.78 2.26 32.31
N GLN A 462 26.80 2.06 33.63
CA GLN A 462 27.74 1.18 34.34
C GLN A 462 27.53 -0.33 34.04
N TRP A 463 26.50 -0.68 33.26
CA TRP A 463 25.99 -2.04 33.14
C TRP A 463 25.85 -2.55 31.70
N TYR A 464 26.52 -1.89 30.74
CA TYR A 464 26.59 -2.32 29.34
C TYR A 464 28.04 -2.18 28.87
N SER A 465 28.63 -3.25 28.35
CA SER A 465 30.07 -3.25 28.04
C SER A 465 30.41 -2.29 26.90
N GLN A 466 31.49 -1.52 27.05
CA GLN A 466 31.91 -0.50 26.09
C GLN A 466 33.10 -0.99 25.27
N CYS A 467 32.91 -1.13 23.95
CA CYS A 467 33.97 -1.44 23.01
C CYS A 467 35.02 -0.31 23.01
N LYS A 468 36.29 -0.64 23.27
CA LYS A 468 37.39 0.33 23.24
C LYS A 468 37.98 0.43 21.83
N PRO A 469 38.18 1.64 21.27
CA PRO A 469 38.94 1.80 20.03
C PRO A 469 40.37 1.25 20.16
N GLY A 470 40.86 0.59 19.11
CA GLY A 470 42.17 -0.05 19.10
C GLY A 470 43.34 0.92 19.33
N THR A 471 44.25 0.58 20.23
CA THR A 471 45.45 1.37 20.52
C THR A 471 46.48 1.25 19.40
N ALA A 472 46.70 2.31 18.64
CA ALA A 472 47.85 2.41 17.74
C ALA A 472 49.16 2.37 18.56
N SER A 473 50.03 1.41 18.26
CA SER A 473 51.26 1.19 19.03
C SER A 473 52.30 2.28 18.75
N THR A 474 52.69 3.01 19.80
CA THR A 474 53.75 4.04 19.72
C THR A 474 55.14 3.42 19.78
N THR A 475 55.86 3.41 18.65
CA THR A 475 57.32 3.36 18.65
C THR A 475 57.89 4.78 18.77
N LYS A 476 59.00 4.94 19.49
CA LYS A 476 59.53 6.26 19.88
C LYS A 476 60.42 6.88 18.79
N ALA A 477 60.13 8.17 18.52
CA ALA A 477 61.02 9.26 18.14
C ALA A 477 62.43 8.95 17.58
N ALA A 478 62.66 9.43 16.36
CA ALA A 478 63.93 10.02 15.95
C ALA A 478 63.67 11.44 15.40
N THR A 479 64.52 12.40 15.74
CA THR A 479 64.34 13.83 15.45
C THR A 479 65.22 14.25 14.26
N MET A 480 64.73 15.11 13.35
CA MET A 480 65.41 16.37 12.93
C MET A 480 64.73 17.14 11.77
N THR A 481 64.49 18.43 12.03
CA THR A 481 64.84 19.61 11.22
C THR A 481 64.42 19.75 9.74
N VAL A 482 63.34 20.52 9.56
CA VAL A 482 63.10 21.62 8.58
C VAL A 482 64.23 22.00 7.59
N ALA A 483 63.93 22.06 6.27
CA ALA A 483 64.23 23.21 5.38
C ALA A 483 63.80 22.98 3.90
N SER A 484 63.67 24.09 3.14
CA SER A 484 63.50 24.17 1.67
C SER A 484 64.81 23.79 0.92
N THR A 485 64.95 23.69 -0.41
CA THR A 485 64.37 24.52 -1.51
C THR A 485 64.55 23.88 -2.91
N THR A 486 63.76 24.36 -3.88
CA THR A 486 63.83 24.36 -5.38
C THR A 486 64.95 23.66 -6.20
N THR A 487 64.60 23.38 -7.48
CA THR A 487 65.45 23.19 -8.70
C THR A 487 66.34 21.91 -8.80
N SER A 488 66.61 21.31 -9.98
CA SER A 488 66.14 21.52 -11.36
C SER A 488 66.36 20.26 -12.27
N LYS A 489 65.78 20.27 -13.48
CA LYS A 489 66.12 19.42 -14.67
C LYS A 489 67.59 19.66 -15.14
N PRO A 490 68.13 18.96 -16.17
CA PRO A 490 67.78 17.66 -16.78
C PRO A 490 69.01 16.72 -17.04
N ALA A 491 68.77 15.45 -17.39
CA ALA A 491 69.62 14.68 -18.30
C ALA A 491 68.82 13.54 -18.95
N ALA A 492 69.20 13.12 -20.17
CA ALA A 492 68.62 11.97 -20.87
C ALA A 492 69.74 11.17 -21.54
N THR A 493 69.52 9.87 -21.76
CA THR A 493 70.05 9.07 -22.90
C THR A 493 69.38 7.69 -22.91
N THR A 494 68.67 7.41 -24.01
CA THR A 494 68.65 6.16 -24.83
C THR A 494 69.25 4.88 -24.19
N THR A 495 68.68 3.66 -24.32
CA THR A 495 68.35 3.04 -25.62
C THR A 495 67.55 1.72 -25.47
N THR A 496 66.49 1.53 -26.28
CA THR A 496 66.23 0.37 -27.19
C THR A 496 64.81 0.43 -27.78
N ARG A 497 64.54 -0.32 -28.86
CA ARG A 497 63.32 -0.26 -29.69
C ARG A 497 62.63 -1.66 -29.77
N PRO A 498 61.43 -1.81 -30.37
CA PRO A 498 60.41 -2.72 -29.85
C PRO A 498 60.25 -4.04 -30.64
N VAL A 499 59.48 -4.96 -30.05
CA VAL A 499 58.70 -5.99 -30.77
C VAL A 499 57.25 -5.93 -30.27
N THR A 500 56.30 -5.95 -31.19
CA THR A 500 54.85 -5.84 -30.92
C THR A 500 54.16 -7.20 -31.02
N THR A 501 53.48 -7.64 -29.96
CA THR A 501 52.53 -8.78 -30.00
C THR A 501 51.30 -8.52 -29.14
N SER A 502 50.21 -8.12 -29.82
CA SER A 502 48.78 -8.26 -29.46
C SER A 502 48.44 -8.70 -28.02
N SER A 503 48.10 -7.75 -27.15
CA SER A 503 47.22 -7.99 -25.99
C SER A 503 45.75 -7.75 -26.37
N LYS A 504 44.97 -8.81 -26.55
CA LYS A 504 43.50 -8.69 -26.65
C LYS A 504 42.93 -8.39 -25.27
N THR A 505 42.41 -7.19 -25.06
CA THR A 505 41.67 -6.83 -23.84
C THR A 505 40.30 -7.51 -23.85
N PRO A 506 39.95 -8.35 -22.86
CA PRO A 506 38.58 -8.82 -22.69
C PRO A 506 37.75 -7.69 -22.08
N SER A 507 37.18 -6.83 -22.93
CA SER A 507 36.18 -5.84 -22.50
C SER A 507 34.89 -6.58 -22.12
N SER A 508 34.78 -6.98 -20.84
CA SER A 508 33.56 -7.53 -20.28
C SER A 508 32.54 -6.43 -19.95
N ALA A 509 32.22 -5.60 -20.95
CA ALA A 509 30.94 -4.90 -20.94
C ALA A 509 29.85 -5.97 -21.00
N ALA A 510 29.01 -6.05 -19.97
CA ALA A 510 27.84 -6.91 -20.02
C ALA A 510 26.99 -6.50 -21.25
N PRO A 511 26.48 -7.46 -22.05
CA PRO A 511 25.71 -7.12 -23.24
C PRO A 511 24.43 -6.41 -22.79
N VAL A 512 24.31 -5.12 -23.12
CA VAL A 512 23.07 -4.36 -22.94
C VAL A 512 21.99 -5.08 -23.73
N SER A 513 21.03 -5.68 -23.03
CA SER A 513 19.95 -6.42 -23.65
C SER A 513 19.12 -5.48 -24.51
N THR A 514 19.17 -5.64 -25.83
CA THR A 514 18.19 -5.01 -26.75
C THR A 514 16.87 -5.78 -26.64
N GLY A 515 16.31 -5.78 -25.44
CA GLY A 515 15.12 -6.56 -25.10
C GLY A 515 13.92 -6.12 -25.91
N THR A 516 13.02 -7.06 -26.19
CA THR A 516 11.76 -6.75 -26.86
C THR A 516 10.71 -6.35 -25.83
N ILE A 517 9.76 -5.51 -26.23
CA ILE A 517 8.51 -5.33 -25.49
C ILE A 517 7.86 -6.71 -25.31
N ALA A 518 7.38 -7.01 -24.10
CA ALA A 518 6.71 -8.27 -23.81
C ALA A 518 5.33 -8.33 -24.48
N SER A 519 4.92 -9.51 -24.92
CA SER A 519 3.63 -9.72 -25.58
C SER A 519 3.12 -11.14 -25.31
N ARG A 520 1.97 -11.50 -25.89
CA ARG A 520 1.37 -12.85 -25.76
C ARG A 520 1.26 -13.57 -27.10
N SER A 521 1.27 -14.90 -27.05
CA SER A 521 0.93 -15.77 -28.18
C SER A 521 -0.03 -16.87 -27.70
N GLY A 522 -1.30 -16.73 -28.07
CA GLY A 522 -2.39 -17.54 -27.50
C GLY A 522 -2.45 -17.39 -25.98
N THR A 523 -2.23 -18.51 -25.27
CA THR A 523 -2.22 -18.61 -23.80
C THR A 523 -0.81 -18.62 -23.19
N ASN A 524 0.21 -18.16 -23.91
CA ASN A 524 1.60 -18.08 -23.44
C ASN A 524 2.16 -16.67 -23.63
N PHE A 525 3.27 -16.34 -22.97
CA PHE A 525 3.97 -15.07 -23.13
C PHE A 525 5.17 -15.17 -24.06
N ILE A 526 5.45 -14.08 -24.78
CA ILE A 526 6.70 -13.83 -25.48
C ILE A 526 7.49 -12.81 -24.67
N ILE A 527 8.62 -13.25 -24.10
CA ILE A 527 9.57 -12.42 -23.38
C ILE A 527 10.91 -12.51 -24.12
N ASP A 528 11.46 -11.37 -24.53
CA ASP A 528 12.72 -11.25 -25.29
C ASP A 528 12.81 -12.22 -26.48
N GLY A 529 11.76 -12.20 -27.31
CA GLY A 529 11.63 -13.03 -28.51
C GLY A 529 11.30 -14.52 -28.28
N LYS A 530 11.30 -15.01 -27.03
CA LYS A 530 11.01 -16.42 -26.71
C LYS A 530 9.60 -16.60 -26.17
N VAL A 531 8.85 -17.53 -26.76
CA VAL A 531 7.64 -18.09 -26.12
C VAL A 531 8.08 -18.94 -24.92
N GLN A 532 7.68 -18.56 -23.71
CA GLN A 532 8.12 -19.23 -22.48
C GLN A 532 7.11 -19.06 -21.34
N TYR A 533 7.16 -19.96 -20.37
CA TYR A 533 6.60 -19.74 -19.03
C TYR A 533 7.57 -18.88 -18.22
N PHE A 534 7.08 -18.04 -17.31
CA PHE A 534 7.95 -17.27 -16.39
C PHE A 534 7.64 -17.54 -14.93
N ALA A 535 8.69 -17.63 -14.10
CA ALA A 535 8.57 -17.32 -12.68
C ALA A 535 8.92 -15.85 -12.46
N GLY A 536 8.13 -15.20 -11.61
CA GLY A 536 8.28 -13.82 -11.19
C GLY A 536 8.16 -13.66 -9.69
N THR A 537 8.11 -12.42 -9.23
CA THR A 537 7.88 -12.10 -7.81
C THR A 537 7.40 -10.67 -7.60
N ASN A 538 6.92 -10.36 -6.40
CA ASN A 538 6.46 -9.04 -5.99
C ASN A 538 7.54 -8.33 -5.15
N THR A 539 7.79 -7.04 -5.42
CA THR A 539 8.64 -6.14 -4.61
C THR A 539 7.97 -4.78 -4.46
N TYR A 540 6.87 -4.74 -3.70
CA TYR A 540 6.05 -3.54 -3.54
C TYR A 540 6.86 -2.27 -3.15
N TRP A 541 7.90 -2.47 -2.35
CA TRP A 541 8.74 -1.45 -1.75
C TRP A 541 9.87 -0.90 -2.65
N ILE A 542 10.22 -1.57 -3.76
CA ILE A 542 11.46 -1.23 -4.51
C ILE A 542 11.41 0.18 -5.13
N GLY A 543 10.24 0.63 -5.56
CA GLY A 543 10.01 2.00 -6.06
C GLY A 543 10.22 3.08 -5.00
N PHE A 544 10.18 2.75 -3.72
CA PHE A 544 10.29 3.72 -2.62
C PHE A 544 11.71 3.79 -2.03
N LEU A 545 12.63 2.92 -2.47
CA LEU A 545 14.04 2.97 -2.09
C LEU A 545 14.69 4.24 -2.65
N THR A 546 15.38 4.99 -1.78
CA THR A 546 16.11 6.22 -2.16
C THR A 546 17.57 5.98 -2.55
N ASN A 547 18.13 4.81 -2.23
CA ASN A 547 19.46 4.39 -2.67
C ASN A 547 19.36 3.59 -3.98
N ASN A 548 20.08 4.04 -5.00
CA ASN A 548 20.14 3.37 -6.30
C ASN A 548 20.83 2.00 -6.23
N ALA A 549 21.90 1.87 -5.43
CA ALA A 549 22.65 0.62 -5.32
C ALA A 549 21.83 -0.53 -4.71
N ASP A 550 20.83 -0.21 -3.87
CA ASP A 550 19.91 -1.21 -3.31
C ASP A 550 18.90 -1.70 -4.38
N VAL A 551 18.48 -0.83 -5.31
CA VAL A 551 17.63 -1.22 -6.47
C VAL A 551 18.42 -2.10 -7.43
N ASP A 552 19.67 -1.72 -7.74
CA ASP A 552 20.55 -2.49 -8.64
C ASP A 552 20.94 -3.86 -8.04
N LEU A 553 21.11 -3.94 -6.72
CA LEU A 553 21.36 -5.20 -6.00
C LEU A 553 20.19 -6.19 -6.17
N VAL A 554 18.96 -5.73 -5.93
CA VAL A 554 17.75 -6.56 -6.09
C VAL A 554 17.60 -7.01 -7.55
N MET A 555 17.74 -6.09 -8.51
CA MET A 555 17.68 -6.43 -9.94
C MET A 555 18.77 -7.42 -10.36
N GLN A 556 19.97 -7.31 -9.79
CA GLN A 556 21.06 -8.27 -9.99
C GLN A 556 20.71 -9.64 -9.41
N HIS A 557 20.19 -9.72 -8.18
CA HIS A 557 19.81 -10.99 -7.53
C HIS A 557 18.68 -11.71 -8.30
N LEU A 558 17.64 -10.98 -8.71
CA LEU A 558 16.55 -11.51 -9.55
C LEU A 558 17.07 -12.05 -10.88
N ALA A 559 17.86 -11.25 -11.61
CA ALA A 559 18.40 -11.64 -12.91
C ALA A 559 19.41 -12.80 -12.83
N THR A 560 20.20 -12.88 -11.76
CA THR A 560 21.14 -13.98 -11.51
C THR A 560 20.42 -15.28 -11.15
N SER A 561 19.30 -15.19 -10.42
CA SER A 561 18.43 -16.34 -10.12
C SER A 561 17.70 -16.85 -11.37
N GLY A 562 17.44 -15.96 -12.34
CA GLY A 562 16.72 -16.28 -13.58
C GLY A 562 15.28 -15.78 -13.62
N ILE A 563 14.81 -15.09 -12.58
CA ILE A 563 13.50 -14.42 -12.56
C ILE A 563 13.42 -13.41 -13.71
N LYS A 564 12.25 -13.35 -14.38
CA LYS A 564 12.04 -12.50 -15.58
C LYS A 564 10.99 -11.41 -15.43
N VAL A 565 10.04 -11.56 -14.52
CA VAL A 565 8.97 -10.58 -14.30
C VAL A 565 8.95 -10.18 -12.83
N LEU A 566 8.85 -8.88 -12.58
CA LEU A 566 8.84 -8.28 -11.25
C LEU A 566 7.65 -7.32 -11.16
N ARG A 567 6.81 -7.48 -10.15
CA ARG A 567 5.67 -6.59 -9.92
C ARG A 567 6.01 -5.57 -8.84
N VAL A 568 5.78 -4.29 -9.15
CA VAL A 568 6.24 -3.13 -8.37
C VAL A 568 5.15 -2.08 -8.32
N TRP A 569 4.86 -1.49 -7.16
CA TRP A 569 3.78 -0.50 -7.07
C TRP A 569 4.13 0.80 -7.80
N GLY A 570 3.33 1.12 -8.82
CA GLY A 570 3.39 2.37 -9.57
C GLY A 570 2.63 3.52 -8.90
N PHE A 571 2.14 3.34 -7.67
CA PHE A 571 1.38 4.31 -6.88
C PHE A 571 2.07 4.59 -5.53
N ASN A 572 1.85 5.79 -5.00
CA ASN A 572 2.17 6.18 -3.63
C ASN A 572 1.44 7.50 -3.36
N ASP A 573 0.24 7.40 -2.77
CA ASP A 573 -0.74 8.47 -2.61
C ASP A 573 -0.73 9.02 -1.17
N VAL A 574 -0.63 10.35 -1.00
CA VAL A 574 -0.63 11.00 0.33
C VAL A 574 -1.68 12.10 0.47
N THR A 575 -2.37 12.16 1.60
CA THR A 575 -3.38 13.19 1.93
C THR A 575 -2.83 14.35 2.77
N SER A 576 -1.64 14.19 3.33
CA SER A 576 -0.91 15.16 4.15
C SER A 576 0.55 15.27 3.69
N THR A 577 1.23 16.37 4.02
CA THR A 577 2.63 16.58 3.67
C THR A 577 3.50 15.53 4.38
N PRO A 578 4.23 14.67 3.65
CA PRO A 578 5.05 13.63 4.26
C PRO A 578 6.37 14.20 4.83
N GLY A 579 7.15 13.34 5.49
CA GLY A 579 8.46 13.72 6.04
C GLY A 579 9.44 14.21 4.96
N SER A 580 10.39 15.05 5.36
CA SER A 580 11.43 15.54 4.44
C SER A 580 12.26 14.37 3.90
N GLY A 581 12.28 14.20 2.57
CA GLY A 581 12.96 13.08 1.89
C GLY A 581 12.14 11.79 1.79
N THR A 582 10.95 11.70 2.39
CA THR A 582 10.02 10.58 2.19
C THR A 582 9.55 10.54 0.73
N VAL A 583 9.46 9.35 0.14
CA VAL A 583 8.98 9.15 -1.24
C VAL A 583 7.46 9.18 -1.28
N TYR A 584 6.90 9.96 -2.22
CA TYR A 584 5.47 9.98 -2.56
C TYR A 584 5.31 10.35 -4.04
N TYR A 585 4.36 9.73 -4.75
CA TYR A 585 4.19 9.93 -6.20
C TYR A 585 3.00 10.84 -6.53
N GLN A 586 1.96 10.85 -5.71
CA GLN A 586 0.80 11.73 -5.87
C GLN A 586 0.33 12.23 -4.49
N SER A 587 -0.23 13.44 -4.45
CA SER A 587 -0.77 14.02 -3.23
C SER A 587 -2.12 14.69 -3.43
N PHE A 588 -2.92 14.72 -2.37
CA PHE A 588 -4.27 15.33 -2.28
C PHE A 588 -4.33 16.44 -1.21
N ILE A 589 -3.17 17.00 -0.87
CA ILE A 589 -2.96 17.92 0.26
C ILE A 589 -3.85 19.16 0.09
N ASN A 590 -4.56 19.55 1.15
CA ASN A 590 -5.52 20.67 1.16
C ASN A 590 -6.62 20.57 0.08
N GLY A 591 -6.93 19.37 -0.43
CA GLY A 591 -7.90 19.15 -1.49
C GLY A 591 -7.39 19.49 -2.90
N VAL A 592 -6.09 19.74 -3.05
CA VAL A 592 -5.41 19.92 -4.35
C VAL A 592 -4.73 18.62 -4.73
N ALA A 593 -5.09 18.06 -5.89
CA ALA A 593 -4.40 16.90 -6.43
C ALA A 593 -3.16 17.32 -7.23
N SER A 594 -2.02 16.64 -7.01
CA SER A 594 -0.78 16.89 -7.74
C SER A 594 0.09 15.64 -7.85
N VAL A 595 0.85 15.52 -8.94
CA VAL A 595 1.76 14.39 -9.20
C VAL A 595 3.20 14.85 -9.00
N ASN A 596 3.95 14.14 -8.17
CA ASN A 596 5.35 14.44 -7.84
C ASN A 596 6.30 13.82 -8.89
N THR A 597 6.83 14.65 -9.78
CA THR A 597 7.86 14.29 -10.76
C THR A 597 9.29 14.59 -10.28
N GLY A 598 9.46 14.95 -9.00
CA GLY A 598 10.74 15.26 -8.37
C GLY A 598 11.57 14.04 -7.94
N THR A 599 12.71 14.29 -7.29
CA THR A 599 13.71 13.29 -6.88
C THR A 599 13.20 12.29 -5.84
N ASN A 600 12.24 12.68 -5.00
CA ASN A 600 11.49 11.81 -4.08
C ASN A 600 10.10 11.43 -4.63
N GLY A 601 9.89 11.59 -5.94
CA GLY A 601 8.66 11.22 -6.64
C GLY A 601 8.92 10.15 -7.68
N LEU A 602 8.28 10.28 -8.84
CA LEU A 602 8.38 9.33 -9.95
C LEU A 602 9.82 9.11 -10.48
N GLN A 603 10.81 9.95 -10.12
CA GLN A 603 12.22 9.69 -10.40
C GLN A 603 12.79 8.45 -9.67
N ARG A 604 12.13 7.97 -8.61
CA ARG A 604 12.46 6.68 -8.00
C ARG A 604 11.97 5.51 -8.84
N LEU A 605 10.76 5.62 -9.39
CA LEU A 605 10.23 4.66 -10.37
C LEU A 605 11.01 4.69 -11.68
N ASP A 606 11.46 5.85 -12.15
CA ASP A 606 12.35 5.97 -13.33
C ASP A 606 13.59 5.08 -13.16
N TYR A 607 14.19 5.07 -11.95
CA TYR A 607 15.39 4.29 -11.68
C TYR A 607 15.11 2.78 -11.60
N VAL A 608 13.96 2.37 -11.07
CA VAL A 608 13.52 0.96 -11.12
C VAL A 608 13.35 0.50 -12.57
N VAL A 609 12.75 1.33 -13.43
CA VAL A 609 12.61 1.03 -14.87
C VAL A 609 13.97 1.01 -15.58
N GLN A 610 14.89 1.92 -15.26
CA GLN A 610 16.25 1.94 -15.81
C GLN A 610 17.08 0.71 -15.39
N SER A 611 16.99 0.31 -14.12
CA SER A 611 17.68 -0.86 -13.60
C SER A 611 17.08 -2.15 -14.19
N ALA A 612 15.75 -2.25 -14.29
CA ALA A 612 15.08 -3.37 -14.97
C ALA A 612 15.52 -3.53 -16.45
N GLN A 613 15.66 -2.43 -17.19
CA GLN A 613 16.26 -2.46 -18.55
C GLN A 613 17.70 -3.00 -18.54
N THR A 614 18.49 -2.57 -17.57
CA THR A 614 19.92 -2.92 -17.45
C THR A 614 20.12 -4.42 -17.14
N TYR A 615 19.28 -4.98 -16.25
CA TYR A 615 19.37 -6.37 -15.81
C TYR A 615 18.47 -7.35 -16.60
N GLY A 616 17.65 -6.86 -17.53
CA GLY A 616 16.78 -7.69 -18.37
C GLY A 616 15.56 -8.26 -17.63
N ILE A 617 15.00 -7.47 -16.72
CA ILE A 617 13.76 -7.73 -15.97
C ILE A 617 12.60 -6.99 -16.65
N LYS A 618 11.40 -7.58 -16.61
CA LYS A 618 10.15 -6.95 -17.09
C LYS A 618 9.26 -6.58 -15.91
N LEU A 619 8.59 -5.44 -15.98
CA LEU A 619 7.84 -4.84 -14.86
C LEU A 619 6.34 -4.89 -15.05
N ILE A 620 5.61 -5.36 -14.04
CA ILE A 620 4.16 -5.13 -13.90
C ILE A 620 3.95 -3.97 -12.93
N ILE A 621 3.14 -2.99 -13.33
CA ILE A 621 3.01 -1.70 -12.63
C ILE A 621 1.52 -1.32 -12.47
N PRO A 622 0.92 -1.52 -11.28
CA PRO A 622 -0.39 -0.98 -10.93
C PRO A 622 -0.39 0.52 -10.67
N PHE A 623 -1.52 1.19 -10.97
CA PHE A 623 -1.67 2.64 -10.85
C PHE A 623 -2.38 3.14 -9.57
N VAL A 624 -3.01 2.27 -8.79
CA VAL A 624 -3.64 2.62 -7.48
C VAL A 624 -3.82 1.35 -6.63
N ASN A 625 -3.93 1.49 -5.31
CA ASN A 625 -4.28 0.40 -4.39
C ASN A 625 -5.79 0.38 -4.08
N ASN A 626 -6.40 -0.80 -3.96
CA ASN A 626 -7.71 -0.96 -3.33
C ASN A 626 -7.66 -0.68 -1.81
N TRP A 627 -6.56 -1.08 -1.16
CA TRP A 627 -6.35 -0.95 0.28
C TRP A 627 -5.85 0.45 0.68
N GLY A 628 -5.74 0.69 2.00
CA GLY A 628 -5.27 1.97 2.54
C GLY A 628 -3.75 2.16 2.50
N ASP A 629 -2.99 1.08 2.30
CA ASP A 629 -1.54 1.09 2.27
C ASP A 629 -1.02 1.89 1.07
N TYR A 630 -0.14 2.86 1.37
CA TYR A 630 0.30 3.88 0.42
C TYR A 630 -0.86 4.67 -0.21
N GLY A 631 -1.94 4.86 0.57
CA GLY A 631 -3.06 5.77 0.34
C GLY A 631 -4.23 5.16 -0.44
N GLY A 632 -3.94 4.59 -1.61
CA GLY A 632 -4.91 3.91 -2.46
C GLY A 632 -6.16 4.73 -2.82
N MET A 633 -7.25 4.04 -3.18
CA MET A 633 -8.56 4.65 -3.48
C MET A 633 -9.08 5.52 -2.32
N ALA A 634 -8.74 5.18 -1.08
CA ALA A 634 -9.11 5.96 0.11
C ALA A 634 -8.49 7.36 0.14
N ALA A 635 -7.28 7.56 -0.39
CA ALA A 635 -6.65 8.88 -0.47
C ALA A 635 -7.42 9.87 -1.37
N TYR A 636 -8.16 9.37 -2.36
CA TYR A 636 -8.99 10.17 -3.26
C TYR A 636 -10.28 10.67 -2.58
N TYR A 637 -10.69 10.11 -1.43
CA TYR A 637 -12.02 10.35 -0.83
C TYR A 637 -12.32 11.82 -0.54
N SER A 638 -11.45 12.49 0.22
CA SER A 638 -11.62 13.90 0.60
C SER A 638 -11.52 14.84 -0.60
N TYR A 639 -10.64 14.53 -1.55
CA TYR A 639 -10.51 15.25 -2.81
C TYR A 639 -11.77 15.13 -3.67
N ALA A 640 -12.31 13.92 -3.84
CA ALA A 640 -13.41 13.63 -4.75
C ALA A 640 -14.81 13.81 -4.13
N GLY A 641 -14.92 14.04 -2.82
CA GLY A 641 -16.20 14.21 -2.12
C GLY A 641 -16.97 12.89 -1.91
N ILE A 642 -16.24 11.79 -1.69
CA ILE A 642 -16.77 10.42 -1.55
C ILE A 642 -16.24 9.75 -0.28
N THR A 643 -16.78 8.58 0.08
CA THR A 643 -16.44 7.86 1.32
C THR A 643 -16.24 6.35 1.15
N SER A 644 -16.18 5.84 -0.09
CA SER A 644 -16.06 4.39 -0.36
C SER A 644 -15.47 4.08 -1.76
N ASN A 645 -14.75 2.95 -1.89
CA ASN A 645 -14.28 2.43 -3.19
C ASN A 645 -15.44 2.24 -4.18
N ALA A 646 -16.62 1.80 -3.71
CA ALA A 646 -17.84 1.69 -4.52
C ALA A 646 -18.25 3.02 -5.20
N GLN A 647 -18.06 4.15 -4.53
CA GLN A 647 -18.25 5.48 -5.12
C GLN A 647 -17.05 5.93 -5.97
N TRP A 648 -15.83 5.47 -5.66
CA TRP A 648 -14.61 5.82 -6.39
C TRP A 648 -14.69 5.43 -7.88
N TYR A 649 -15.17 4.22 -8.20
CA TYR A 649 -15.33 3.75 -9.58
C TYR A 649 -16.26 4.62 -10.44
N THR A 650 -17.25 5.29 -9.83
CA THR A 650 -18.26 6.10 -10.53
C THR A 650 -18.05 7.61 -10.36
N SER A 651 -17.15 8.04 -9.48
CA SER A 651 -16.85 9.45 -9.24
C SER A 651 -16.00 10.02 -10.36
N SER A 652 -16.61 10.90 -11.17
CA SER A 652 -15.93 11.59 -12.28
C SER A 652 -14.70 12.38 -11.82
N LYS A 653 -14.72 12.97 -10.62
CA LYS A 653 -13.57 13.68 -10.05
C LYS A 653 -12.44 12.75 -9.64
N ALA A 654 -12.75 11.58 -9.05
CA ALA A 654 -11.73 10.58 -8.73
C ALA A 654 -11.12 9.98 -10.01
N GLN A 655 -11.96 9.53 -10.94
CA GLN A 655 -11.52 8.91 -12.20
C GLN A 655 -10.74 9.87 -13.10
N ALA A 656 -11.09 11.16 -13.16
CA ALA A 656 -10.32 12.15 -13.92
C ALA A 656 -8.89 12.36 -13.36
N GLN A 657 -8.74 12.37 -12.03
CA GLN A 657 -7.41 12.47 -11.42
C GLN A 657 -6.61 11.16 -11.58
N TYR A 658 -7.26 10.00 -11.40
CA TYR A 658 -6.65 8.70 -11.63
C TYR A 658 -6.18 8.52 -13.09
N GLN A 659 -6.98 8.93 -14.08
CA GLN A 659 -6.56 8.98 -15.49
C GLN A 659 -5.44 9.99 -15.77
N THR A 660 -5.38 11.09 -15.01
CA THR A 660 -4.25 12.04 -15.05
C THR A 660 -2.98 11.40 -14.49
N TYR A 661 -3.09 10.62 -13.42
CA TYR A 661 -1.99 9.86 -12.84
C TYR A 661 -1.48 8.75 -13.78
N ILE A 662 -2.38 7.92 -14.32
CA ILE A 662 -2.05 6.94 -15.38
C ILE A 662 -1.26 7.62 -16.51
N ARG A 663 -1.76 8.77 -17.03
CA ARG A 663 -1.07 9.51 -18.09
C ARG A 663 0.33 9.97 -17.68
N ALA A 664 0.50 10.44 -16.43
CA ALA A 664 1.78 10.89 -15.89
C ALA A 664 2.80 9.76 -15.66
N VAL A 665 2.34 8.50 -15.50
CA VAL A 665 3.20 7.31 -15.40
C VAL A 665 3.47 6.69 -16.78
N VAL A 666 2.43 6.34 -17.55
CA VAL A 666 2.53 5.62 -18.84
C VAL A 666 3.37 6.40 -19.86
N SER A 667 3.24 7.73 -19.92
CA SER A 667 3.96 8.57 -20.88
C SER A 667 5.48 8.62 -20.65
N ARG A 668 5.97 8.22 -19.47
CA ARG A 668 7.41 8.12 -19.16
C ARG A 668 8.05 6.90 -19.81
N TYR A 669 7.26 5.84 -19.99
CA TYR A 669 7.78 4.48 -20.23
C TYR A 669 7.20 3.80 -21.48
N THR A 670 6.42 4.52 -22.31
CA THR A 670 5.76 4.02 -23.55
C THR A 670 6.72 3.43 -24.61
N ASN A 671 8.03 3.62 -24.43
CA ASN A 671 9.09 3.08 -25.29
C ASN A 671 10.07 2.15 -24.54
N SER A 672 9.80 1.83 -23.28
CA SER A 672 10.69 1.02 -22.44
C SER A 672 10.45 -0.48 -22.62
N PRO A 673 11.42 -1.25 -23.15
CA PRO A 673 11.28 -2.71 -23.28
C PRO A 673 11.33 -3.46 -21.93
N ALA A 674 11.41 -2.75 -20.81
CA ALA A 674 11.33 -3.31 -19.46
C ALA A 674 9.93 -3.25 -18.85
N ILE A 675 8.91 -2.74 -19.55
CA ILE A 675 7.51 -2.91 -19.10
C ILE A 675 6.99 -4.26 -19.62
N PHE A 676 6.47 -5.08 -18.71
CA PHE A 676 5.69 -6.28 -19.03
C PHE A 676 4.24 -5.88 -19.32
N ALA A 677 3.61 -5.20 -18.36
CA ALA A 677 2.24 -4.75 -18.44
C ALA A 677 1.94 -3.51 -17.59
N TRP A 678 0.92 -2.79 -18.03
CA TRP A 678 0.17 -1.85 -17.21
C TRP A 678 -0.96 -2.59 -16.48
N GLU A 679 -1.06 -2.40 -15.17
CA GLU A 679 -2.08 -3.03 -14.33
C GLU A 679 -3.04 -1.95 -13.81
N LEU A 680 -4.35 -2.19 -13.77
CA LEU A 680 -5.30 -1.13 -13.42
C LEU A 680 -5.12 -0.71 -11.95
N ALA A 681 -5.26 -1.65 -11.03
CA ALA A 681 -5.12 -1.41 -9.59
C ALA A 681 -4.81 -2.70 -8.85
N ASN A 682 -4.04 -2.59 -7.76
CA ASN A 682 -3.79 -3.71 -6.85
C ASN A 682 -5.08 -4.10 -6.13
N GLU A 683 -5.54 -5.33 -6.36
CA GLU A 683 -6.66 -6.01 -5.69
C GLU A 683 -7.99 -5.22 -5.73
N ALA A 684 -8.35 -4.68 -6.90
CA ALA A 684 -9.56 -3.89 -7.07
C ALA A 684 -10.84 -4.62 -6.61
N ARG A 685 -11.54 -4.10 -5.59
CA ARG A 685 -12.84 -4.63 -5.13
C ARG A 685 -13.94 -3.56 -5.11
N CYS A 686 -15.17 -3.98 -5.37
CA CYS A 686 -16.40 -3.19 -5.21
C CYS A 686 -17.37 -3.97 -4.29
N ASN A 687 -17.08 -3.92 -2.98
CA ASN A 687 -17.78 -4.66 -1.93
C ASN A 687 -19.32 -4.49 -2.01
N GLY A 688 -20.03 -5.58 -2.31
CA GLY A 688 -21.48 -5.62 -2.42
C GLY A 688 -22.08 -4.93 -3.66
N CYS A 689 -21.26 -4.51 -4.63
CA CYS A 689 -21.70 -3.92 -5.89
C CYS A 689 -22.27 -4.98 -6.86
N ALA A 690 -23.01 -4.54 -7.87
CA ALA A 690 -23.22 -5.35 -9.07
C ALA A 690 -21.92 -5.38 -9.90
N THR A 691 -21.55 -6.55 -10.42
CA THR A 691 -20.29 -6.77 -11.14
C THR A 691 -20.09 -5.84 -12.34
N SER A 692 -21.20 -5.45 -12.98
CA SER A 692 -21.25 -4.44 -14.05
C SER A 692 -20.56 -3.11 -13.71
N VAL A 693 -20.43 -2.73 -12.42
CA VAL A 693 -19.66 -1.54 -12.00
C VAL A 693 -18.17 -1.73 -12.30
N MET A 694 -17.56 -2.81 -11.81
CA MET A 694 -16.16 -3.13 -12.08
C MET A 694 -15.93 -3.43 -13.55
N ASN A 695 -16.79 -4.23 -14.20
CA ASN A 695 -16.62 -4.57 -15.62
C ASN A 695 -16.66 -3.33 -16.54
N THR A 696 -17.45 -2.31 -16.18
CA THR A 696 -17.47 -1.02 -16.91
C THR A 696 -16.20 -0.21 -16.64
N TRP A 697 -15.73 -0.17 -15.39
CA TRP A 697 -14.48 0.49 -15.03
C TRP A 697 -13.27 -0.16 -15.70
N VAL A 698 -13.10 -1.48 -15.57
CA VAL A 698 -12.04 -2.28 -16.22
C VAL A 698 -11.97 -1.98 -17.72
N LYS A 699 -13.12 -2.11 -18.42
CA LYS A 699 -13.22 -1.85 -19.86
C LYS A 699 -12.83 -0.42 -20.24
N SER A 700 -13.28 0.58 -19.49
CA SER A 700 -13.01 1.99 -19.81
C SER A 700 -11.57 2.40 -19.47
N THR A 701 -11.00 1.93 -18.36
CA THR A 701 -9.62 2.21 -17.96
C THR A 701 -8.61 1.47 -18.85
N ALA A 702 -8.84 0.19 -19.17
CA ALA A 702 -7.98 -0.55 -20.08
C ALA A 702 -7.97 0.08 -21.49
N ALA A 703 -9.14 0.46 -22.02
CA ALA A 703 -9.23 1.20 -23.30
C ALA A 703 -8.53 2.58 -23.23
N PHE A 704 -8.61 3.28 -22.10
CA PHE A 704 -7.88 4.53 -21.89
C PHE A 704 -6.36 4.30 -21.92
N ILE A 705 -5.83 3.30 -21.21
CA ILE A 705 -4.40 2.96 -21.23
C ILE A 705 -3.96 2.58 -22.65
N LYS A 706 -4.73 1.75 -23.37
CA LYS A 706 -4.45 1.39 -24.78
C LYS A 706 -4.47 2.59 -25.74
N SER A 707 -5.15 3.70 -25.39
CA SER A 707 -5.10 4.96 -26.16
C SER A 707 -3.85 5.80 -25.90
N LEU A 708 -3.14 5.55 -24.79
CA LEU A 708 -1.83 6.15 -24.47
C LEU A 708 -0.67 5.27 -24.96
N ASP A 709 -0.84 3.95 -24.87
CA ASP A 709 0.18 2.94 -25.13
C ASP A 709 -0.44 1.71 -25.81
N SER A 710 -0.26 1.62 -27.13
CA SER A 710 -0.72 0.48 -27.94
C SER A 710 0.28 -0.68 -28.01
N LYS A 711 1.41 -0.61 -27.29
CA LYS A 711 2.52 -1.57 -27.39
C LYS A 711 2.55 -2.55 -26.23
N HIS A 712 2.42 -2.04 -25.01
CA HIS A 712 2.50 -2.86 -23.80
C HIS A 712 1.18 -3.60 -23.51
N MET A 713 1.29 -4.71 -22.79
CA MET A 713 0.12 -5.46 -22.35
C MET A 713 -0.63 -4.70 -21.25
N VAL A 714 -1.93 -4.99 -21.08
CA VAL A 714 -2.74 -4.47 -19.97
C VAL A 714 -3.42 -5.63 -19.24
N THR A 715 -3.45 -5.58 -17.91
CA THR A 715 -4.16 -6.55 -17.05
C THR A 715 -4.93 -5.85 -15.91
N THR A 716 -5.75 -6.60 -15.17
CA THR A 716 -6.66 -6.06 -14.14
C THR A 716 -5.96 -5.72 -12.82
N GLY A 717 -5.10 -6.59 -12.32
CA GLY A 717 -4.58 -6.56 -10.94
C GLY A 717 -5.57 -7.12 -9.90
N SER A 718 -6.54 -7.92 -10.33
CA SER A 718 -7.62 -8.42 -9.47
C SER A 718 -7.36 -9.84 -8.94
N GLU A 719 -7.97 -10.15 -7.79
CA GLU A 719 -7.74 -11.42 -7.08
C GLU A 719 -8.34 -12.65 -7.79
N GLY A 720 -9.23 -12.46 -8.76
CA GLY A 720 -9.87 -13.53 -9.53
C GLY A 720 -11.25 -13.93 -9.02
N PHE A 721 -11.90 -13.09 -8.22
CA PHE A 721 -13.17 -13.46 -7.60
C PHE A 721 -14.34 -13.54 -8.59
N GLY A 722 -15.40 -14.23 -8.16
CA GLY A 722 -16.64 -14.30 -8.93
C GLY A 722 -16.62 -15.27 -10.11
N LEU A 723 -15.81 -16.33 -10.04
CA LEU A 723 -15.68 -17.36 -11.05
C LEU A 723 -16.70 -18.50 -10.87
N SER A 724 -17.49 -18.81 -11.92
CA SER A 724 -18.42 -19.95 -11.92
C SER A 724 -17.77 -21.28 -12.34
N THR A 725 -16.67 -21.24 -13.10
CA THR A 725 -15.94 -22.42 -13.58
C THR A 725 -15.37 -23.22 -12.42
N GLY A 726 -15.90 -24.42 -12.19
CA GLY A 726 -15.41 -25.35 -11.16
C GLY A 726 -15.59 -24.86 -9.72
N SER A 727 -16.49 -23.91 -9.49
CA SER A 727 -16.81 -23.36 -8.17
C SER A 727 -17.25 -24.44 -7.19
N ASP A 728 -16.72 -24.37 -5.97
CA ASP A 728 -17.11 -25.18 -4.81
C ASP A 728 -18.12 -24.47 -3.88
N GLY A 729 -18.52 -23.25 -4.22
CA GLY A 729 -19.38 -22.39 -3.41
C GLY A 729 -18.67 -21.65 -2.27
N SER A 730 -17.34 -21.74 -2.15
CA SER A 730 -16.56 -20.94 -1.19
C SER A 730 -16.51 -19.46 -1.58
N TYR A 731 -16.25 -18.60 -0.59
CA TYR A 731 -16.26 -17.13 -0.69
C TYR A 731 -15.52 -16.58 -1.94
N PRO A 732 -14.28 -17.02 -2.29
CA PRO A 732 -13.56 -16.51 -3.45
C PRO A 732 -14.25 -16.73 -4.80
N TYR A 733 -14.99 -17.83 -4.98
CA TYR A 733 -15.78 -18.02 -6.22
C TYR A 733 -17.06 -17.17 -6.26
N GLY A 734 -17.44 -16.54 -5.13
CA GLY A 734 -18.59 -15.65 -5.03
C GLY A 734 -18.35 -14.26 -5.63
N GLN A 735 -19.42 -13.61 -6.08
CA GLN A 735 -19.38 -12.25 -6.65
C GLN A 735 -19.57 -11.15 -5.58
N SER A 736 -19.36 -11.44 -4.29
CA SER A 736 -19.60 -10.49 -3.18
C SER A 736 -18.67 -9.28 -3.21
N GLU A 737 -17.46 -9.45 -3.74
CA GLU A 737 -16.47 -8.38 -3.92
C GLU A 737 -16.72 -7.53 -5.18
N GLY A 738 -17.79 -7.81 -5.94
CA GLY A 738 -18.14 -7.08 -7.16
C GLY A 738 -17.32 -7.47 -8.41
N GLU A 739 -16.51 -8.53 -8.34
CA GLU A 739 -15.78 -9.06 -9.50
C GLU A 739 -16.58 -10.13 -10.26
N ASP A 740 -16.35 -10.21 -11.57
CA ASP A 740 -16.64 -11.37 -12.42
C ASP A 740 -15.37 -11.65 -13.25
N PHE A 741 -14.52 -12.57 -12.76
CA PHE A 741 -13.24 -12.87 -13.41
C PHE A 741 -13.40 -13.21 -14.89
N ALA A 742 -14.39 -14.03 -15.25
CA ALA A 742 -14.59 -14.48 -16.63
C ALA A 742 -14.98 -13.32 -17.56
N ALA A 743 -15.86 -12.42 -17.11
CA ALA A 743 -16.27 -11.25 -17.90
C ALA A 743 -15.18 -10.17 -18.00
N ASN A 744 -14.39 -9.95 -16.94
CA ASN A 744 -13.23 -9.05 -16.98
C ASN A 744 -12.12 -9.61 -17.88
N CYS A 745 -11.82 -10.90 -17.73
CA CYS A 745 -10.86 -11.63 -18.57
C CYS A 745 -11.29 -11.66 -20.04
N ALA A 746 -12.57 -11.50 -20.37
CA ALA A 746 -13.06 -11.46 -21.75
C ALA A 746 -12.83 -10.13 -22.49
N ASP A 747 -12.59 -8.99 -21.82
CA ASP A 747 -12.51 -7.69 -22.51
C ASP A 747 -11.33 -7.59 -23.49
N SER A 748 -11.54 -7.04 -24.68
CA SER A 748 -10.54 -6.98 -25.75
C SER A 748 -9.31 -6.13 -25.43
N ASN A 749 -9.36 -5.25 -24.42
CA ASN A 749 -8.25 -4.39 -24.03
C ASN A 749 -7.35 -5.01 -22.95
N ILE A 750 -7.83 -6.08 -22.30
CA ILE A 750 -7.05 -6.91 -21.35
C ILE A 750 -6.34 -8.01 -22.15
N ASP A 751 -5.01 -8.11 -22.04
CA ASP A 751 -4.21 -9.05 -22.82
C ASP A 751 -4.10 -10.43 -22.16
N PHE A 752 -3.90 -10.43 -20.85
CA PHE A 752 -3.84 -11.61 -19.99
C PHE A 752 -4.58 -11.33 -18.68
N CYS A 753 -5.01 -12.38 -18.01
CA CYS A 753 -5.85 -12.29 -16.83
C CYS A 753 -5.06 -12.75 -15.60
N VAL A 754 -5.31 -12.11 -14.46
CA VAL A 754 -4.58 -12.34 -13.22
C VAL A 754 -5.52 -12.81 -12.12
N TYR A 755 -4.98 -13.57 -11.19
CA TYR A 755 -5.66 -14.00 -9.98
C TYR A 755 -4.62 -14.19 -8.88
N HIS A 756 -5.03 -13.96 -7.63
CA HIS A 756 -4.19 -14.07 -6.45
C HIS A 756 -4.56 -15.34 -5.66
N MET A 757 -3.89 -15.65 -4.55
CA MET A 757 -4.25 -16.79 -3.71
C MET A 757 -3.77 -16.69 -2.26
N TYR A 758 -4.68 -16.36 -1.35
CA TYR A 758 -4.42 -16.28 0.11
C TYR A 758 -5.47 -17.07 0.92
N PRO A 759 -5.40 -18.42 0.97
CA PRO A 759 -6.46 -19.26 1.53
C PRO A 759 -6.76 -19.01 3.02
N ASP A 760 -5.74 -18.64 3.81
CA ASP A 760 -5.86 -18.30 5.23
C ASP A 760 -6.67 -17.01 5.45
N SER A 761 -6.40 -15.99 4.65
CA SER A 761 -7.10 -14.70 4.65
C SER A 761 -8.54 -14.82 4.13
N TRP A 762 -8.82 -15.83 3.30
CA TRP A 762 -10.12 -16.09 2.68
C TRP A 762 -10.99 -17.11 3.44
N GLY A 763 -10.55 -17.56 4.61
CA GLY A 763 -11.31 -18.47 5.48
C GLY A 763 -11.34 -19.93 5.02
N ILE A 764 -10.46 -20.32 4.10
CA ILE A 764 -10.28 -21.72 3.69
C ILE A 764 -9.57 -22.48 4.81
N SER A 765 -10.04 -23.68 5.14
CA SER A 765 -9.49 -24.43 6.29
C SER A 765 -8.06 -24.90 6.01
N ALA A 766 -7.19 -24.84 7.02
CA ALA A 766 -5.78 -25.19 6.87
C ALA A 766 -5.52 -26.64 6.38
N SER A 767 -6.46 -27.56 6.64
CA SER A 767 -6.43 -28.94 6.15
C SER A 767 -6.88 -29.10 4.69
N SER A 768 -7.50 -28.08 4.09
CA SER A 768 -7.93 -28.07 2.69
C SER A 768 -7.14 -27.09 1.82
N ALA A 769 -6.51 -26.06 2.40
CA ALA A 769 -5.82 -24.96 1.70
C ALA A 769 -4.98 -25.42 0.48
N GLN A 770 -4.09 -26.41 0.65
CA GLN A 770 -3.28 -26.95 -0.45
C GLN A 770 -4.17 -27.49 -1.59
N ALA A 771 -5.13 -28.36 -1.30
CA ALA A 771 -6.00 -28.97 -2.30
C ALA A 771 -6.95 -27.94 -2.95
N TRP A 772 -7.43 -26.96 -2.17
CA TRP A 772 -8.27 -25.86 -2.63
C TRP A 772 -7.52 -24.95 -3.60
N GLY A 773 -6.31 -24.50 -3.25
CA GLY A 773 -5.49 -23.66 -4.13
C GLY A 773 -5.10 -24.36 -5.45
N ASN A 774 -4.88 -25.68 -5.37
CA ASN A 774 -4.70 -26.53 -6.55
C ASN A 774 -5.94 -26.57 -7.47
N ALA A 775 -7.15 -26.38 -6.95
CA ALA A 775 -8.38 -26.26 -7.73
C ALA A 775 -8.55 -24.83 -8.26
N TRP A 776 -8.32 -23.81 -7.42
CA TRP A 776 -8.33 -22.38 -7.75
C TRP A 776 -7.49 -22.09 -9.01
N ILE A 777 -6.23 -22.52 -9.03
CA ILE A 777 -5.33 -22.39 -10.18
C ILE A 777 -5.88 -23.06 -11.44
N LYS A 778 -6.38 -24.30 -11.34
CA LYS A 778 -6.88 -25.07 -12.50
C LYS A 778 -8.15 -24.46 -13.09
N ASN A 779 -9.03 -23.94 -12.25
CA ASN A 779 -10.26 -23.28 -12.64
C ASN A 779 -10.00 -21.94 -13.34
N HIS A 780 -9.06 -21.13 -12.83
CA HIS A 780 -8.61 -19.90 -13.49
C HIS A 780 -7.93 -20.19 -14.83
N ALA A 781 -7.00 -21.13 -14.87
CA ALA A 781 -6.34 -21.54 -16.10
C ALA A 781 -7.35 -22.02 -17.17
N ALA A 782 -8.37 -22.78 -16.78
CA ALA A 782 -9.45 -23.21 -17.69
C ALA A 782 -10.27 -22.03 -18.24
N ALA A 783 -10.60 -21.04 -17.40
CA ALA A 783 -11.29 -19.82 -17.84
C ALA A 783 -10.41 -18.94 -18.77
N CYS A 784 -9.11 -18.81 -18.49
CA CYS A 784 -8.13 -18.17 -19.38
C CYS A 784 -8.03 -18.88 -20.75
N VAL A 785 -8.01 -20.22 -20.78
CA VAL A 785 -8.06 -21.00 -22.03
C VAL A 785 -9.36 -20.72 -22.80
N ALA A 786 -10.51 -20.64 -22.11
CA ALA A 786 -11.79 -20.31 -22.74
C ALA A 786 -11.81 -18.86 -23.31
N ALA A 787 -11.16 -17.92 -22.65
CA ALA A 787 -10.96 -16.54 -23.13
C ALA A 787 -9.89 -16.41 -24.24
N GLY A 788 -9.10 -17.46 -24.51
CA GLY A 788 -8.00 -17.43 -25.49
C GLY A 788 -6.82 -16.56 -25.06
N LYS A 789 -6.56 -16.45 -23.75
CA LYS A 789 -5.56 -15.58 -23.13
C LYS A 789 -4.68 -16.34 -22.12
N PRO A 790 -3.48 -15.82 -21.79
CA PRO A 790 -2.70 -16.34 -20.67
C PRO A 790 -3.37 -15.98 -19.34
N CYS A 791 -3.15 -16.83 -18.34
CA CYS A 791 -3.35 -16.58 -16.93
C CYS A 791 -2.00 -16.31 -16.25
N VAL A 792 -1.98 -15.48 -15.21
CA VAL A 792 -0.85 -15.36 -14.26
C VAL A 792 -1.39 -15.51 -12.85
N LEU A 793 -0.75 -16.36 -12.04
CA LEU A 793 -0.94 -16.36 -10.59
C LEU A 793 -0.06 -15.22 -10.03
N GLU A 794 -0.63 -14.02 -9.89
CA GLU A 794 0.12 -12.75 -9.76
C GLU A 794 0.55 -12.44 -8.31
N GLU A 795 -0.14 -13.04 -7.34
CA GLU A 795 0.29 -13.14 -5.95
C GLU A 795 -0.14 -14.48 -5.34
N PHE A 796 0.69 -15.05 -4.48
CA PHE A 796 0.32 -16.16 -3.59
C PHE A 796 1.28 -16.25 -2.40
N GLY A 797 0.77 -16.74 -1.28
CA GLY A 797 1.54 -17.06 -0.08
C GLY A 797 0.68 -17.80 0.94
N TYR A 798 1.31 -18.61 1.80
CA TYR A 798 0.61 -19.33 2.86
C TYR A 798 1.50 -19.58 4.08
N ASN A 799 1.77 -18.50 4.83
CA ASN A 799 2.54 -18.53 6.08
C ASN A 799 3.95 -19.12 5.89
N SER A 800 4.60 -18.78 4.76
CA SER A 800 5.96 -19.24 4.41
C SER A 800 6.09 -20.77 4.29
N ASN A 801 5.04 -21.46 3.82
CA ASN A 801 4.98 -22.92 3.80
C ASN A 801 5.34 -23.49 2.42
N CYS A 802 6.64 -23.64 2.18
CA CYS A 802 7.19 -24.21 0.93
C CYS A 802 6.48 -25.50 0.47
N ALA A 803 6.10 -26.43 1.37
CA ALA A 803 5.49 -27.70 0.96
C ALA A 803 4.09 -27.53 0.34
N ILE A 804 3.39 -26.46 0.67
CA ILE A 804 2.09 -26.08 0.10
C ILE A 804 2.29 -25.18 -1.13
N GLU A 805 3.15 -24.17 -0.99
CA GLU A 805 3.40 -23.15 -2.02
C GLU A 805 4.10 -23.74 -3.26
N LEU A 806 5.15 -24.56 -3.11
CA LEU A 806 5.82 -25.26 -4.20
C LEU A 806 4.88 -26.26 -4.92
N ASN A 807 3.89 -26.79 -4.21
CA ASN A 807 2.87 -27.66 -4.82
C ASN A 807 1.87 -26.87 -5.67
N TRP A 808 1.61 -25.62 -5.31
CA TRP A 808 0.85 -24.68 -6.14
C TRP A 808 1.64 -24.22 -7.36
N GLU A 809 2.91 -23.85 -7.20
CA GLU A 809 3.85 -23.57 -8.30
C GLU A 809 3.90 -24.73 -9.30
N THR A 810 4.08 -25.97 -8.81
CA THR A 810 4.02 -27.20 -9.64
C THR A 810 2.72 -27.30 -10.44
N THR A 811 1.58 -26.96 -9.83
CA THR A 811 0.28 -27.01 -10.50
C THR A 811 0.07 -25.84 -11.47
N ALA A 812 0.54 -24.64 -11.16
CA ALA A 812 0.52 -23.49 -12.06
C ALA A 812 1.38 -23.77 -13.30
N LEU A 813 2.58 -24.29 -13.09
CA LEU A 813 3.51 -24.74 -14.12
C LEU A 813 2.93 -25.86 -14.99
N GLY A 814 2.13 -26.75 -14.41
CA GLY A 814 1.42 -27.82 -15.12
C GLY A 814 0.11 -27.39 -15.81
N ALA A 815 -0.50 -26.27 -15.40
CA ALA A 815 -1.83 -25.88 -15.84
C ALA A 815 -1.81 -25.25 -17.25
N ARG A 816 -2.44 -25.93 -18.22
CA ARG A 816 -2.70 -25.35 -19.54
C ARG A 816 -3.59 -24.10 -19.38
N GLY A 817 -3.03 -22.93 -19.66
CA GLY A 817 -3.67 -21.63 -19.51
C GLY A 817 -2.79 -20.65 -18.75
N THR A 818 -2.07 -21.12 -17.74
CA THR A 818 -1.12 -20.32 -16.97
C THR A 818 0.16 -20.13 -17.76
N GLY A 819 0.57 -18.86 -17.93
CA GLY A 819 1.81 -18.46 -18.62
C GLY A 819 2.91 -17.99 -17.65
N GLY A 820 2.60 -17.82 -16.38
CA GLY A 820 3.56 -17.54 -15.33
C GLY A 820 2.92 -17.47 -13.94
N ASP A 821 3.77 -17.40 -12.93
CA ASP A 821 3.41 -17.22 -11.52
C ASP A 821 4.38 -16.25 -10.84
N MET A 822 3.93 -15.65 -9.74
CA MET A 822 4.65 -14.61 -9.02
C MET A 822 4.35 -14.72 -7.52
N PHE A 823 5.30 -15.25 -6.75
CA PHE A 823 5.11 -15.36 -5.29
C PHE A 823 5.06 -13.98 -4.63
N TRP A 824 4.30 -13.89 -3.55
CA TRP A 824 4.33 -12.76 -2.63
C TRP A 824 5.07 -13.20 -1.35
N GLN A 825 6.25 -12.66 -1.03
CA GLN A 825 7.02 -11.65 -1.76
C GLN A 825 8.54 -11.87 -1.66
N TYR A 826 9.30 -11.19 -2.52
CA TYR A 826 10.76 -11.19 -2.48
C TYR A 826 11.29 -10.41 -1.27
N GLY A 827 12.32 -10.94 -0.60
CA GLY A 827 13.06 -10.26 0.45
C GLY A 827 14.57 -10.20 0.22
N ASP A 828 15.24 -9.21 0.79
CA ASP A 828 16.69 -9.01 0.66
C ASP A 828 17.31 -8.33 1.89
N SER A 829 18.64 -8.23 1.90
CA SER A 829 19.43 -7.47 2.86
C SER A 829 20.04 -6.23 2.20
N LEU A 830 19.34 -5.11 2.29
CA LEU A 830 19.71 -3.83 1.68
C LEU A 830 20.59 -2.99 2.62
N SER A 831 21.14 -1.87 2.12
CA SER A 831 21.98 -0.94 2.93
C SER A 831 21.28 -0.37 4.18
N GLY A 832 19.94 -0.34 4.19
CA GLY A 832 19.13 0.09 5.35
C GLY A 832 18.89 -0.99 6.41
N GLY A 833 19.13 -2.26 6.08
CA GLY A 833 18.71 -3.46 6.82
C GLY A 833 17.94 -4.44 5.92
N LEU A 834 17.29 -5.43 6.53
CA LEU A 834 16.36 -6.31 5.82
C LEU A 834 15.16 -5.53 5.25
N THR A 835 14.57 -6.06 4.19
CA THR A 835 13.29 -5.63 3.61
C THR A 835 12.10 -5.92 4.56
N ALA A 836 10.87 -5.68 4.12
CA ALA A 836 9.68 -6.03 4.89
C ALA A 836 9.53 -7.55 5.07
N GLN A 837 9.00 -7.98 6.21
CA GLN A 837 8.45 -9.32 6.44
C GLN A 837 7.02 -9.18 6.99
N ASP A 838 6.08 -9.84 6.33
CA ASP A 838 4.64 -9.80 6.61
C ASP A 838 4.07 -11.19 6.99
N GLY A 839 4.86 -12.26 6.83
CA GLY A 839 4.47 -13.66 6.99
C GLY A 839 4.77 -14.51 5.75
N ASN A 840 5.00 -13.88 4.58
CA ASN A 840 5.20 -14.56 3.30
C ASN A 840 6.49 -14.13 2.57
N THR A 841 7.32 -13.22 3.13
CA THR A 841 8.57 -12.81 2.49
C THR A 841 9.59 -13.95 2.42
N ALA A 842 9.92 -14.40 1.21
CA ALA A 842 11.03 -15.30 0.91
C ALA A 842 12.32 -14.50 0.66
N TYR A 843 13.20 -14.47 1.67
CA TYR A 843 14.48 -13.76 1.61
C TYR A 843 15.48 -14.48 0.70
N TYR A 844 16.15 -13.73 -0.19
CA TYR A 844 17.17 -14.23 -1.10
C TYR A 844 18.21 -15.13 -0.39
N LEU A 845 18.44 -16.33 -0.95
CA LEU A 845 19.33 -17.39 -0.44
C LEU A 845 18.95 -18.02 0.93
N SER A 846 17.82 -17.65 1.55
CA SER A 846 17.29 -18.34 2.74
C SER A 846 16.81 -19.77 2.44
N ASP A 847 16.58 -20.59 3.47
CA ASP A 847 16.04 -21.94 3.31
C ASP A 847 14.68 -21.97 2.58
N LEU A 848 13.81 -20.99 2.84
CA LEU A 848 12.54 -20.83 2.12
C LEU A 848 12.78 -20.51 0.63
N TRP A 849 13.71 -19.61 0.33
CA TRP A 849 14.10 -19.29 -1.05
C TRP A 849 14.67 -20.49 -1.79
N ASN A 850 15.54 -21.26 -1.13
CA ASN A 850 16.16 -22.44 -1.71
C ASN A 850 15.14 -23.56 -1.92
N CYS A 851 14.13 -23.65 -1.04
CA CYS A 851 13.06 -24.65 -1.12
C CYS A 851 12.03 -24.31 -2.20
N LEU A 852 11.46 -23.10 -2.17
CA LEU A 852 10.42 -22.62 -3.07
C LEU A 852 11.04 -22.14 -4.40
N VAL A 853 11.59 -20.92 -4.37
CA VAL A 853 11.99 -20.14 -5.54
C VAL A 853 13.07 -20.83 -6.38
N ALA A 854 14.13 -21.35 -5.75
CA ALA A 854 15.25 -21.96 -6.48
C ALA A 854 14.89 -23.32 -7.10
N SER A 855 14.02 -24.11 -6.46
CA SER A 855 13.51 -25.37 -7.01
C SER A 855 12.62 -25.11 -8.22
N HIS A 856 11.62 -24.23 -8.06
CA HIS A 856 10.68 -23.89 -9.13
C HIS A 856 11.36 -23.23 -10.32
N LEU A 857 12.37 -22.37 -10.11
CA LEU A 857 13.18 -21.82 -11.21
C LEU A 857 13.92 -22.91 -12.02
N ALA A 858 14.28 -24.04 -11.41
CA ALA A 858 14.86 -25.18 -12.12
C ALA A 858 13.80 -25.93 -12.96
N ASP A 859 12.59 -26.11 -12.45
CA ASP A 859 11.48 -26.76 -13.16
C ASP A 859 10.91 -25.88 -14.29
N VAL A 860 10.78 -24.56 -14.08
CA VAL A 860 10.46 -23.56 -15.12
C VAL A 860 11.49 -23.60 -16.25
N LYS A 861 12.78 -23.70 -15.90
CA LYS A 861 13.84 -23.86 -16.90
C LYS A 861 13.70 -25.19 -17.65
N ALA A 862 13.46 -26.30 -16.94
CA ALA A 862 13.25 -27.61 -17.57
C ALA A 862 12.02 -27.66 -18.50
N LYS A 863 10.95 -26.92 -18.18
CA LYS A 863 9.77 -26.74 -19.05
C LYS A 863 10.06 -25.92 -20.31
N ASN A 864 10.93 -24.91 -20.21
CA ASN A 864 11.22 -23.98 -21.30
C ASN A 864 12.32 -24.47 -22.28
N GLY A 865 13.19 -25.39 -21.86
CA GLY A 865 14.26 -25.99 -22.66
C GLY A 865 15.59 -25.22 -22.70
#